data_AF-A0A930MEQ1-F1
#
_entry.id   AF-A0A930MEQ1-F1
#
_cell.length_a   1.000
_cell.length_b   1.000
_cell.length_c   1.000
_cell.angle_alpha   90.00
_cell.angle_beta   90.00
_cell.angle_gamma   90.00
#
_symmetry.space_group_name_H-M   'P 1'
#
loop_
_entity.id
_entity.type
_entity.pdbx_description
1 polymer ?
#
loop_
_entity_poly.entity_id
_entity_poly.type
_entity_poly.pdbx_seq_one_letter_code
_entity_poly.pdbx_strand_id
1 'polypeptide(L)'
;MPNELTSFWHNDEYTQGLFYALLARSEQDAYDDDFLAQLAAYREAGGDAAHADIFAAQYLLANGDAENAVTCGERAFRMRPAEPAVWSVLSHAYQEAGRHADALVMQGYALNFFHVPITLDLPAAVLTQETLDRLSIAAGKANYAPYALSRMRYSPEMGLEAESSVFFAEFLPVSQHITPAYYVAAYAEQEVLGNKHWLMNAIRNTSGLAENVGGDFTFDIMRGTRAPKEAAIHVAQGTEIIVPVIGTAAGQTLRAQTTTVSDVAPLNPTAPNYFRLNEDTALSSEENFIVGTPIHIGHSPTRRKLVLNILLDALPWEVMGASFADDMPHTAHFFARGTTFHQHFSVHEYTYPSLPTIETGMYLQHTGIFSEWQAIELREEIITIAERARSAGYATSNLVGDAIGIYNGVTRGYDRLVVTPYCTFAHDGTERTIRYLEGCGDADHFIFLHLNDIHPWNSDLFQIPAAAQMRLPLVDRLPEAKAHVPSPYLRPSGFYQAAFRQSVHSADRTLGMLFSYIEEHYDPADYLVSLYSDHGVSIFSPHPYIVDAPLTHAAWMMRGAGVPERAVVDDLTSAVDICPTLCALLGFPVDAPVDGILPRIFGGSGREIAFSNSIFPRKEYFLAARSRDYTLCLETPNIASVSGTIDLQYAKAEIYPRAHEKEAGYEIDDPALRAFFYPRVREFLKGIASNGEAFPPPKESNT
;
A
#
# COMPACT_ATOMS: atom_id res chain seq x y z
N MET A 1 -31.41 27.83 -9.79
CA MET A 1 -29.99 27.44 -9.93
C MET A 1 -29.60 27.26 -11.42
N PRO A 2 -29.60 28.30 -12.29
CA PRO A 2 -29.23 28.10 -13.71
C PRO A 2 -27.74 28.32 -14.03
N ASN A 3 -26.92 28.77 -13.07
CA ASN A 3 -25.53 29.19 -13.29
C ASN A 3 -24.44 28.23 -12.74
N GLU A 4 -24.79 27.11 -12.09
CA GLU A 4 -23.78 26.22 -11.47
C GLU A 4 -23.06 25.27 -12.44
N LEU A 5 -23.53 25.22 -13.70
CA LEU A 5 -23.02 24.31 -14.73
C LEU A 5 -22.24 25.02 -15.85
N THR A 6 -22.06 26.35 -15.78
CA THR A 6 -21.25 27.11 -16.75
C THR A 6 -19.76 27.14 -16.41
N SER A 7 -19.42 26.99 -15.13
CA SER A 7 -18.05 26.83 -14.64
C SER A 7 -17.91 25.51 -13.90
N PHE A 8 -16.72 24.91 -13.95
CA PHE A 8 -16.46 23.65 -13.24
C PHE A 8 -16.27 23.87 -11.74
N TRP A 9 -15.54 24.89 -11.31
CA TRP A 9 -15.22 25.12 -9.90
C TRP A 9 -15.10 26.62 -9.57
N HIS A 10 -15.45 26.98 -8.34
CA HIS A 10 -15.16 28.29 -7.74
C HIS A 10 -14.78 28.08 -6.28
N ASN A 11 -13.71 28.74 -5.84
CA ASN A 11 -13.37 28.78 -4.42
C ASN A 11 -14.36 29.69 -3.68
N ASP A 12 -14.63 29.33 -2.43
CA ASP A 12 -15.36 30.15 -1.49
C ASP A 12 -14.41 31.21 -0.92
N GLU A 13 -14.44 32.40 -1.52
CA GLU A 13 -13.63 33.56 -1.14
C GLU A 13 -13.87 34.00 0.31
N TYR A 14 -15.08 33.80 0.85
CA TYR A 14 -15.39 34.18 2.22
C TYR A 14 -14.67 33.26 3.20
N THR A 15 -14.85 31.95 3.05
CA THR A 15 -14.19 30.94 3.90
C THR A 15 -12.67 31.00 3.76
N GLN A 16 -12.16 31.19 2.54
CA GLN A 16 -10.73 31.42 2.29
C GLN A 16 -10.21 32.68 3.00
N GLY A 17 -10.97 33.78 2.96
CA GLY A 17 -10.63 35.01 3.66
C GLY A 17 -10.57 34.83 5.18
N LEU A 18 -11.48 34.04 5.76
CA LEU A 18 -11.45 33.71 7.19
C LEU A 18 -10.22 32.88 7.56
N PHE A 19 -9.82 31.91 6.71
CA PHE A 19 -8.60 31.12 6.88
C PHE A 19 -7.35 32.01 6.93
N TYR A 20 -7.17 32.90 5.96
CA TYR A 20 -5.99 33.77 5.91
C TYR A 20 -5.98 34.82 7.03
N ALA A 21 -7.15 35.24 7.53
CA ALA A 21 -7.22 36.09 8.72
C ALA A 21 -6.77 35.35 9.99
N LEU A 22 -7.14 34.07 10.15
CA LEU A 22 -6.63 33.21 11.23
C LEU A 22 -5.13 33.01 11.11
N LEU A 23 -4.65 32.67 9.91
CA LEU A 23 -3.22 32.48 9.64
C LEU A 23 -2.40 33.72 10.01
N ALA A 24 -2.82 34.91 9.54
CA ALA A 24 -2.13 36.16 9.84
C ALA A 24 -2.10 36.49 11.34
N ARG A 25 -3.14 36.10 12.10
CA ARG A 25 -3.16 36.25 13.56
C ARG A 25 -2.25 35.25 14.24
N SER A 26 -2.24 33.98 13.82
CA SER A 26 -1.30 32.97 14.31
C SER A 26 0.15 33.39 14.09
N GLU A 27 0.49 33.97 12.94
CA GLU A 27 1.83 34.49 12.62
C GLU A 27 2.25 35.69 13.50
N GLN A 28 1.29 36.36 14.13
CA GLN A 28 1.51 37.48 15.05
C GLN A 28 1.42 37.07 16.53
N ASP A 29 1.28 35.76 16.81
CA ASP A 29 1.01 35.21 18.14
C ASP A 29 -0.23 35.83 18.82
N ALA A 30 -1.22 36.26 18.03
CA ALA A 30 -2.42 36.95 18.50
C ALA A 30 -3.58 35.98 18.79
N TYR A 31 -3.46 35.22 19.88
CA TYR A 31 -4.42 34.20 20.34
C TYR A 31 -5.38 34.74 21.43
N ASP A 32 -6.21 35.72 21.06
CA ASP A 32 -7.18 36.41 21.92
C ASP A 32 -8.65 36.02 21.61
N ASP A 33 -9.62 36.70 22.22
CA ASP A 33 -11.06 36.45 21.99
C ASP A 33 -11.48 36.68 20.53
N ASP A 34 -10.81 37.59 19.82
CA ASP A 34 -11.07 37.83 18.40
C ASP A 34 -10.59 36.65 17.54
N PHE A 35 -9.49 35.99 17.90
CA PHE A 35 -9.05 34.74 17.26
C PHE A 35 -10.12 33.65 17.39
N LEU A 36 -10.69 33.48 18.58
CA LEU A 36 -11.78 32.51 18.80
C LEU A 36 -13.04 32.86 18.02
N ALA A 37 -13.43 34.13 17.97
CA ALA A 37 -14.57 34.59 17.18
C ALA A 37 -14.37 34.30 15.69
N GLN A 38 -13.15 34.55 15.18
CA GLN A 38 -12.77 34.26 13.80
C GLN A 38 -12.78 32.74 13.50
N LEU A 39 -12.29 31.93 14.43
CA LEU A 39 -12.26 30.47 14.30
C LEU A 39 -13.68 29.89 14.31
N ALA A 40 -14.56 30.41 15.17
CA ALA A 40 -15.98 30.06 15.17
C ALA A 40 -16.63 30.42 13.84
N ALA A 41 -16.39 31.63 13.31
CA ALA A 41 -16.90 32.04 12.00
C ALA A 41 -16.41 31.13 10.86
N TYR A 42 -15.14 30.72 10.88
CA TYR A 42 -14.57 29.80 9.88
C TYR A 42 -15.26 28.43 9.93
N ARG A 43 -15.50 27.88 11.13
CA ARG A 43 -16.24 26.62 11.30
C ARG A 43 -17.70 26.75 10.85
N GLU A 44 -18.37 27.85 11.19
CA GLU A 44 -19.76 28.11 10.79
C GLU A 44 -19.91 28.30 9.28
N ALA A 45 -18.90 28.86 8.62
CA ALA A 45 -18.85 29.01 7.16
C ALA A 45 -18.59 27.68 6.42
N GLY A 46 -18.28 26.59 7.12
CA GLY A 46 -17.97 25.30 6.52
C GLY A 46 -16.50 25.14 6.11
N GLY A 47 -15.59 25.86 6.77
CA GLY A 47 -14.15 25.69 6.61
C GLY A 47 -13.67 24.26 6.86
N ASP A 48 -12.49 23.92 6.32
CA ASP A 48 -11.89 22.60 6.47
C ASP A 48 -11.70 22.26 7.96
N ALA A 49 -12.20 21.08 8.35
CA ALA A 49 -12.21 20.67 9.75
C ALA A 49 -10.80 20.45 10.31
N ALA A 50 -9.85 19.99 9.49
CA ALA A 50 -8.47 19.83 9.91
C ALA A 50 -7.79 21.17 10.09
N HIS A 51 -7.98 22.12 9.17
CA HIS A 51 -7.51 23.51 9.33
C HIS A 51 -8.05 24.15 10.61
N ALA A 52 -9.35 23.99 10.87
CA ALA A 52 -10.00 24.53 12.06
C ALA A 52 -9.49 23.87 13.36
N ASP A 53 -9.09 22.61 13.33
CA ASP A 53 -8.50 21.92 14.48
C ASP A 53 -7.02 22.28 14.69
N ILE A 54 -6.26 22.54 13.62
CA ILE A 54 -4.88 23.09 13.72
C ILE A 54 -4.91 24.45 14.41
N PHE A 55 -5.78 25.38 13.96
CA PHE A 55 -5.90 26.69 14.60
C PHE A 55 -6.39 26.60 16.05
N ALA A 56 -7.32 25.68 16.35
CA ALA A 56 -7.76 25.44 17.71
C ALA A 56 -6.59 24.96 18.60
N ALA A 57 -5.78 24.02 18.11
CA ALA A 57 -4.61 23.51 18.83
C ALA A 57 -3.57 24.62 19.08
N GLN A 58 -3.31 25.48 18.09
CA GLN A 58 -2.42 26.64 18.25
C GLN A 58 -2.90 27.59 19.35
N TYR A 59 -4.20 27.95 19.35
CA TYR A 59 -4.80 28.79 20.39
C TYR A 59 -4.69 28.17 21.78
N LEU A 60 -5.00 26.87 21.91
CA LEU A 60 -4.95 26.14 23.18
C LEU A 60 -3.53 26.09 23.74
N LEU A 61 -2.52 25.85 22.90
CA LEU A 61 -1.11 25.89 23.32
C LEU A 61 -0.69 27.26 23.82
N ALA A 62 -1.04 28.33 23.10
CA ALA A 62 -0.72 29.68 23.50
C ALA A 62 -1.32 30.06 24.87
N ASN A 63 -2.41 29.40 25.27
CA ASN A 63 -3.09 29.60 26.54
C ASN A 63 -2.76 28.52 27.60
N GLY A 64 -1.74 27.68 27.35
CA GLY A 64 -1.23 26.71 28.32
C GLY A 64 -2.06 25.44 28.48
N ASP A 65 -2.94 25.11 27.51
CA ASP A 65 -3.80 23.93 27.52
C ASP A 65 -3.30 22.86 26.52
N ALA A 66 -2.16 22.25 26.87
CA ALA A 66 -1.50 21.27 26.01
C ALA A 66 -2.35 20.01 25.75
N GLU A 67 -3.11 19.53 26.74
CA GLU A 67 -3.92 18.31 26.63
C GLU A 67 -5.07 18.47 25.62
N ASN A 68 -5.78 19.61 25.65
CA ASN A 68 -6.83 19.87 24.65
C ASN A 68 -6.21 20.21 23.29
N ALA A 69 -5.04 20.84 23.24
CA ALA A 69 -4.31 21.05 21.99
C ALA A 69 -3.92 19.73 21.33
N VAL A 70 -3.45 18.75 22.11
CA VAL A 70 -3.22 17.37 21.64
C VAL A 70 -4.49 16.78 21.05
N THR A 71 -5.63 16.92 21.73
CA THR A 71 -6.91 16.38 21.24
C THR A 71 -7.32 16.97 19.89
N CYS A 72 -7.18 18.29 19.71
CA CYS A 72 -7.43 18.96 18.44
C CYS A 72 -6.41 18.54 17.36
N GLY A 73 -5.12 18.52 17.70
CA GLY A 73 -4.06 18.13 16.78
C GLY A 73 -4.19 16.68 16.29
N GLU A 74 -4.52 15.73 17.17
CA GLU A 74 -4.73 14.32 16.82
C GLU A 74 -5.95 14.15 15.91
N ARG A 75 -7.02 14.93 16.13
CA ARG A 75 -8.17 14.97 15.20
C ARG A 75 -7.76 15.49 13.82
N ALA A 76 -7.00 16.58 13.77
CA ALA A 76 -6.48 17.10 12.51
C ALA A 76 -5.58 16.08 11.80
N PHE A 77 -4.70 15.39 12.55
CA PHE A 77 -3.81 14.35 12.03
C PHE A 77 -4.57 13.15 11.45
N ARG A 78 -5.68 12.73 12.07
CA ARG A 78 -6.51 11.64 11.50
C ARG A 78 -7.16 12.02 10.18
N MET A 79 -7.47 13.31 9.97
CA MET A 79 -8.08 13.80 8.72
C MET A 79 -7.02 14.12 7.65
N ARG A 80 -5.88 14.67 8.07
CA ARG A 80 -4.79 15.13 7.20
C ARG A 80 -3.44 14.68 7.79
N PRO A 81 -3.11 13.39 7.73
CA PRO A 81 -1.87 12.86 8.30
C PRO A 81 -0.62 13.46 7.64
N ALA A 82 -0.77 13.89 6.39
CA ALA A 82 0.25 14.45 5.52
C ALA A 82 0.52 15.95 5.70
N GLU A 83 -0.18 16.63 6.63
CA GLU A 83 -0.15 18.10 6.75
C GLU A 83 0.96 18.60 7.69
N PRO A 84 1.97 19.34 7.17
CA PRO A 84 3.11 19.78 7.99
C PRO A 84 2.71 20.67 9.17
N ALA A 85 1.66 21.50 9.02
CA ALA A 85 1.15 22.31 10.11
C ALA A 85 0.61 21.45 11.27
N VAL A 86 0.06 20.28 10.98
CA VAL A 86 -0.37 19.30 12.00
C VAL A 86 0.84 18.73 12.74
N TRP A 87 1.89 18.31 12.04
CA TRP A 87 3.10 17.78 12.68
C TRP A 87 3.75 18.82 13.59
N SER A 88 3.81 20.07 13.15
CA SER A 88 4.37 21.16 13.95
C SER A 88 3.57 21.41 15.22
N VAL A 89 2.25 21.57 15.14
CA VAL A 89 1.41 21.84 16.32
C VAL A 89 1.38 20.64 17.26
N LEU A 90 1.34 19.40 16.74
CA LEU A 90 1.39 18.18 17.55
C LEU A 90 2.74 17.98 18.23
N SER A 91 3.85 18.27 17.54
CA SER A 91 5.19 18.20 18.14
C SER A 91 5.26 19.09 19.38
N HIS A 92 4.77 20.34 19.31
CA HIS A 92 4.75 21.25 20.46
C HIS A 92 3.74 20.81 21.52
N ALA A 93 2.55 20.37 21.13
CA ALA A 93 1.53 19.94 22.09
C ALA A 93 1.96 18.71 22.88
N TYR A 94 2.53 17.71 22.22
CA TYR A 94 3.09 16.54 22.88
C TYR A 94 4.26 16.90 23.80
N GLN A 95 5.10 17.85 23.39
CA GLN A 95 6.21 18.31 24.21
C GLN A 95 5.73 18.93 25.53
N GLU A 96 4.78 19.86 25.49
CA GLU A 96 4.21 20.51 26.68
C GLU A 96 3.38 19.54 27.55
N ALA A 97 2.76 18.53 26.94
CA ALA A 97 2.06 17.46 27.65
C ALA A 97 2.99 16.35 28.22
N GLY A 98 4.32 16.46 28.03
CA GLY A 98 5.29 15.46 28.49
C GLY A 98 5.32 14.16 27.67
N ARG A 99 4.64 14.10 26.52
CA ARG A 99 4.63 13.00 25.54
C ARG A 99 5.83 13.08 24.58
N HIS A 100 7.04 13.21 25.13
CA HIS A 100 8.26 13.52 24.38
C HIS A 100 8.60 12.53 23.24
N ALA A 101 8.28 11.25 23.38
CA ALA A 101 8.51 10.26 22.31
C ALA A 101 7.62 10.53 21.08
N ASP A 102 6.35 10.88 21.30
CA ASP A 102 5.41 11.20 20.21
C ASP A 102 5.77 12.54 19.56
N ALA A 103 6.22 13.53 20.36
CA ALA A 103 6.76 14.78 19.85
C ALA A 103 7.93 14.54 18.88
N LEU A 104 8.85 13.66 19.26
CA LEU A 104 10.01 13.31 18.44
C LEU A 104 9.61 12.64 17.11
N VAL A 105 8.61 11.75 17.13
CA VAL A 105 8.07 11.12 15.91
C VAL A 105 7.47 12.16 14.96
N MET A 106 6.72 13.15 15.46
CA MET A 106 6.19 14.25 14.63
C MET A 106 7.31 15.06 13.97
N GLN A 107 8.42 15.30 14.67
CA GLN A 107 9.60 15.95 14.08
C GLN A 107 10.25 15.09 12.98
N GLY A 108 10.23 13.76 13.12
CA GLY A 108 10.72 12.81 12.11
C GLY A 108 10.03 12.99 10.75
N TYR A 109 8.71 13.17 10.75
CA TYR A 109 7.97 13.45 9.50
C TYR A 109 8.42 14.77 8.86
N ALA A 110 8.71 15.81 9.63
CA ALA A 110 9.20 17.06 9.05
C ALA A 110 10.64 16.94 8.47
N LEU A 111 11.49 16.11 9.10
CA LEU A 111 12.88 15.89 8.66
C LEU A 111 12.96 15.29 7.25
N ASN A 112 12.20 14.24 6.97
CA ASN A 112 12.30 13.52 5.69
C ASN A 112 11.93 14.40 4.47
N PHE A 113 10.96 15.29 4.64
CA PHE A 113 10.37 16.05 3.53
C PHE A 113 10.96 17.44 3.36
N PHE A 114 11.12 18.14 4.48
CA PHE A 114 11.48 19.55 4.49
C PHE A 114 12.90 19.74 5.01
N HIS A 115 13.61 18.66 5.34
CA HIS A 115 14.93 18.72 5.96
C HIS A 115 14.95 19.63 7.19
N VAL A 116 13.85 19.65 7.93
CA VAL A 116 13.75 20.40 9.20
C VAL A 116 14.54 19.62 10.25
N PRO A 117 15.58 20.21 10.86
CA PRO A 117 16.39 19.51 11.85
C PRO A 117 15.58 19.09 13.08
N ILE A 118 15.89 17.91 13.60
CA ILE A 118 15.34 17.43 14.87
C ILE A 118 15.95 18.22 16.04
N THR A 119 15.11 18.64 16.97
CA THR A 119 15.52 19.28 18.23
C THR A 119 15.35 18.30 19.39
N LEU A 120 16.44 18.03 20.10
CA LEU A 120 16.45 17.13 21.28
C LEU A 120 16.20 17.89 22.59
N ASP A 121 15.13 18.67 22.64
CA ASP A 121 14.67 19.27 23.90
C ASP A 121 13.82 18.25 24.66
N LEU A 122 14.42 17.18 25.18
CA LEU A 122 13.70 16.11 25.86
C LEU A 122 14.58 15.36 26.85
N PRO A 123 14.01 14.70 27.89
CA PRO A 123 14.79 13.91 28.83
C PRO A 123 15.50 12.75 28.12
N ALA A 124 16.81 12.57 28.36
CA ALA A 124 17.60 11.51 27.73
C ALA A 124 17.01 10.09 27.91
N ALA A 125 16.23 9.86 28.99
CA ALA A 125 15.52 8.60 29.24
C ALA A 125 14.47 8.25 28.17
N VAL A 126 14.01 9.22 27.38
CA VAL A 126 13.04 9.04 26.29
C VAL A 126 13.70 8.46 25.04
N LEU A 127 15.02 8.63 24.86
CA LEU A 127 15.80 8.12 23.73
C LEU A 127 16.10 6.62 23.90
N THR A 128 15.04 5.84 24.08
CA THR A 128 15.08 4.38 24.08
C THR A 128 15.23 3.85 22.66
N GLN A 129 15.63 2.58 22.52
CA GLN A 129 15.69 1.91 21.23
C GLN A 129 14.32 1.95 20.51
N GLU A 130 13.23 1.71 21.24
CA GLU A 130 11.86 1.77 20.70
C GLU A 130 11.52 3.14 20.12
N THR A 131 11.84 4.22 20.84
CA THR A 131 11.63 5.59 20.35
C THR A 131 12.45 5.87 19.08
N LEU A 132 13.72 5.46 19.06
CA LEU A 132 14.61 5.64 17.91
C LEU A 132 14.16 4.82 16.70
N ASP A 133 13.64 3.60 16.92
CA ASP A 133 13.10 2.76 15.86
C ASP A 133 11.84 3.40 15.24
N ARG A 134 10.91 3.90 16.07
CA ARG A 134 9.74 4.67 15.59
C ARG A 134 10.15 5.92 14.80
N LEU A 135 11.14 6.65 15.31
CA LEU A 135 11.69 7.82 14.61
C LEU A 135 12.33 7.44 13.27
N SER A 136 12.99 6.28 13.19
CA SER A 136 13.61 5.78 11.96
C SER A 136 12.61 5.55 10.84
N ILE A 137 11.39 5.09 11.19
CA ILE A 137 10.28 4.94 10.23
C ILE A 137 9.75 6.32 9.84
N ALA A 138 9.45 7.18 10.80
CA ALA A 138 8.89 8.50 10.54
C ALA A 138 9.80 9.39 9.68
N ALA A 139 11.11 9.28 9.87
CA ALA A 139 12.13 9.97 9.09
C ALA A 139 12.50 9.27 7.77
N GLY A 140 11.87 8.16 7.43
CA GLY A 140 12.13 7.35 6.23
C GLY A 140 11.03 7.42 5.17
N LYS A 141 11.10 6.52 4.19
CA LYS A 141 10.07 6.31 3.16
C LYS A 141 9.29 5.03 3.42
N ALA A 142 8.06 4.95 2.93
CA ALA A 142 7.14 3.87 3.25
C ALA A 142 7.32 2.59 2.39
N ASN A 143 8.02 2.67 1.26
CA ASN A 143 8.08 1.62 0.24
C ASN A 143 9.34 0.73 0.28
N TYR A 144 10.11 0.76 1.36
CA TYR A 144 11.39 0.02 1.46
C TYR A 144 11.45 -0.94 2.64
N ALA A 145 10.34 -1.29 3.29
CA ALA A 145 10.41 -2.21 4.42
C ALA A 145 11.11 -3.53 4.07
N PRO A 146 11.90 -4.14 4.97
CA PRO A 146 12.27 -3.69 6.30
C PRO A 146 13.53 -2.79 6.33
N TYR A 147 13.96 -2.24 5.20
CA TYR A 147 15.02 -1.23 5.18
C TYR A 147 14.57 0.07 5.84
N ALA A 148 15.48 0.72 6.56
CA ALA A 148 15.30 2.03 7.16
C ALA A 148 16.31 2.97 6.51
N LEU A 149 15.84 3.86 5.65
CA LEU A 149 16.71 4.81 4.94
C LEU A 149 17.39 5.80 5.88
N SER A 150 16.79 6.03 7.05
CA SER A 150 17.28 6.92 8.10
C SER A 150 17.20 6.19 9.44
N ARG A 151 18.03 5.14 9.63
CA ARG A 151 18.05 4.38 10.88
C ARG A 151 18.73 5.21 11.96
N MET A 152 17.94 5.64 12.94
CA MET A 152 18.32 6.56 13.99
C MET A 152 19.07 5.84 15.11
N ARG A 153 20.14 6.48 15.58
CA ARG A 153 20.92 6.06 16.75
C ARG A 153 21.25 7.27 17.59
N TYR A 154 21.39 7.05 18.89
CA TYR A 154 21.79 8.11 19.81
C TYR A 154 22.93 7.63 20.72
N SER A 155 23.92 8.50 20.90
CA SER A 155 24.88 8.38 22.00
C SER A 155 25.11 9.75 22.65
N PRO A 156 25.46 9.82 23.95
CA PRO A 156 25.79 11.09 24.60
C PRO A 156 26.97 11.83 23.96
N GLU A 157 27.88 11.12 23.29
CA GLU A 157 29.10 11.67 22.69
C GLU A 157 28.86 12.24 21.29
N MET A 158 28.10 11.52 20.45
CA MET A 158 27.87 11.88 19.05
C MET A 158 26.52 12.58 18.81
N GLY A 159 25.61 12.54 19.79
CA GLY A 159 24.24 13.00 19.61
C GLY A 159 23.39 12.02 18.80
N LEU A 160 22.36 12.54 18.12
CA LEU A 160 21.51 11.77 17.22
C LEU A 160 22.17 11.66 15.85
N GLU A 161 22.33 10.44 15.37
CA GLU A 161 22.89 10.11 14.06
C GLU A 161 21.88 9.26 13.27
N ALA A 162 21.94 9.36 11.95
CA ALA A 162 21.12 8.57 11.04
C ALA A 162 22.00 7.91 9.97
N GLU A 163 21.80 6.61 9.75
CA GLU A 163 22.43 5.88 8.64
C GLU A 163 21.43 4.95 7.96
N SER A 164 21.56 4.73 6.66
CA SER A 164 20.76 3.74 5.95
C SER A 164 21.13 2.33 6.43
N SER A 165 20.12 1.56 6.86
CA SER A 165 20.30 0.19 7.36
C SER A 165 18.98 -0.60 7.22
N VAL A 166 18.81 -1.67 7.99
CA VAL A 166 17.67 -2.60 7.89
C VAL A 166 17.28 -3.13 9.25
N PHE A 167 15.98 -3.23 9.52
CA PHE A 167 15.48 -4.00 10.65
C PHE A 167 15.64 -5.49 10.32
N PHE A 168 16.56 -6.20 10.97
CA PHE A 168 16.77 -7.63 10.71
C PHE A 168 17.09 -8.38 12.00
N ALA A 169 16.47 -9.54 12.19
CA ALA A 169 16.51 -10.31 13.43
C ALA A 169 15.84 -9.60 14.63
N GLU A 170 14.90 -8.70 14.35
CA GLU A 170 14.24 -7.83 15.32
C GLU A 170 12.77 -7.59 14.94
N PHE A 171 12.01 -7.00 15.86
CA PHE A 171 10.62 -6.64 15.59
C PHE A 171 10.56 -5.26 14.93
N LEU A 172 9.64 -5.09 13.98
CA LEU A 172 9.34 -3.78 13.42
C LEU A 172 8.64 -2.89 14.46
N PRO A 173 8.95 -1.58 14.50
CA PRO A 173 8.32 -0.62 15.39
C PRO A 173 6.94 -0.20 14.86
N VAL A 174 5.95 -1.08 15.03
CA VAL A 174 4.56 -0.88 14.59
C VAL A 174 3.68 -0.38 15.75
N SER A 175 2.53 0.23 15.43
CA SER A 175 1.55 0.62 16.46
C SER A 175 1.00 -0.58 17.25
N GLN A 176 0.56 -0.31 18.50
CA GLN A 176 0.17 -1.33 19.47
C GLN A 176 -1.01 -2.23 19.03
N HIS A 177 -1.91 -1.72 18.17
CA HIS A 177 -3.02 -2.51 17.62
C HIS A 177 -2.55 -3.57 16.60
N ILE A 178 -1.34 -3.43 16.05
CA ILE A 178 -0.71 -4.42 15.16
C ILE A 178 -0.03 -5.47 16.04
N THR A 179 -0.84 -6.35 16.65
CA THR A 179 -0.37 -7.39 17.57
C THR A 179 -0.82 -8.80 17.14
N PRO A 180 0.07 -9.82 17.18
CA PRO A 180 1.50 -9.73 17.47
C PRO A 180 2.27 -8.91 16.43
N ALA A 181 3.35 -8.26 16.84
CA ALA A 181 4.19 -7.45 15.96
C ALA A 181 4.95 -8.31 14.95
N TYR A 182 5.38 -7.69 13.85
CA TYR A 182 6.17 -8.34 12.80
C TYR A 182 7.62 -8.52 13.24
N TYR A 183 8.12 -9.76 13.24
CA TYR A 183 9.53 -10.08 13.35
C TYR A 183 10.15 -10.24 11.97
N VAL A 184 11.27 -9.56 11.71
CA VAL A 184 11.97 -9.63 10.42
C VAL A 184 12.97 -10.78 10.43
N ALA A 185 12.65 -11.85 9.70
CA ALA A 185 13.53 -12.98 9.44
C ALA A 185 13.91 -13.04 7.95
N ALA A 186 14.66 -14.07 7.57
CA ALA A 186 15.07 -14.34 6.21
C ALA A 186 14.28 -15.52 5.63
N TYR A 187 13.95 -15.42 4.35
CA TYR A 187 13.52 -16.57 3.59
C TYR A 187 14.74 -17.45 3.27
N ALA A 188 14.72 -18.71 3.71
CA ALA A 188 15.87 -19.62 3.62
C ALA A 188 15.47 -21.05 3.20
N GLU A 189 14.40 -21.18 2.42
CA GLU A 189 13.94 -22.48 1.94
C GLU A 189 14.97 -23.12 0.99
N GLN A 190 15.34 -24.38 1.23
CA GLN A 190 16.32 -25.14 0.44
C GLN A 190 17.74 -24.51 0.38
N GLU A 191 18.13 -23.73 1.39
CA GLU A 191 19.48 -23.12 1.48
C GLU A 191 20.34 -23.69 2.62
N VAL A 192 21.63 -23.29 2.66
CA VAL A 192 22.55 -23.60 3.76
C VAL A 192 22.09 -22.88 5.04
N LEU A 193 21.99 -23.63 6.16
CA LEU A 193 21.59 -23.08 7.46
C LEU A 193 22.48 -21.90 7.88
N GLY A 194 21.86 -20.79 8.28
CA GLY A 194 22.53 -19.57 8.71
C GLY A 194 23.15 -18.73 7.61
N ASN A 195 23.04 -19.11 6.33
CA ASN A 195 23.64 -18.37 5.22
C ASN A 195 23.09 -16.93 5.11
N LYS A 196 21.76 -16.77 5.10
CA LYS A 196 21.12 -15.45 5.06
C LYS A 196 21.41 -14.61 6.31
N HIS A 197 21.46 -15.25 7.49
CA HIS A 197 21.85 -14.60 8.73
C HIS A 197 23.27 -14.01 8.66
N TRP A 198 24.23 -14.80 8.17
CA TRP A 198 25.60 -14.37 7.96
C TRP A 198 25.67 -13.22 6.95
N LEU A 199 25.03 -13.38 5.79
CA LEU A 199 25.04 -12.38 4.72
C LEU A 199 24.52 -11.04 5.22
N MET A 200 23.34 -11.01 5.84
CA MET A 200 22.74 -9.75 6.28
C MET A 200 23.58 -9.06 7.36
N ASN A 201 24.13 -9.81 8.32
CA ASN A 201 25.03 -9.23 9.31
C ASN A 201 26.34 -8.68 8.71
N ALA A 202 26.79 -9.22 7.58
CA ALA A 202 27.94 -8.69 6.85
C ALA A 202 27.62 -7.38 6.12
N ILE A 203 26.40 -7.23 5.59
CA ILE A 203 26.06 -6.11 4.69
C ILE A 203 25.18 -5.01 5.31
N ARG A 204 24.53 -5.23 6.47
CA ARG A 204 23.50 -4.32 7.02
C ARG A 204 23.93 -2.87 7.32
N ASN A 205 25.24 -2.63 7.39
CA ASN A 205 25.83 -1.30 7.60
C ASN A 205 26.73 -0.88 6.42
N THR A 206 26.64 -1.59 5.29
CA THR A 206 27.39 -1.25 4.07
C THR A 206 26.69 -0.08 3.36
N SER A 207 27.46 0.93 2.95
CA SER A 207 26.92 2.04 2.17
C SER A 207 26.26 1.54 0.88
N GLY A 208 25.08 2.07 0.57
CA GLY A 208 24.30 1.63 -0.59
C GLY A 208 23.38 0.43 -0.34
N LEU A 209 23.23 -0.07 0.89
CA LEU A 209 22.44 -1.29 1.17
C LEU A 209 21.00 -1.20 0.64
N ALA A 210 20.29 -0.13 0.98
CA ALA A 210 18.87 0.02 0.62
C ALA A 210 18.72 0.29 -0.87
N GLU A 211 19.62 1.08 -1.47
CA GLU A 211 19.67 1.40 -2.89
C GLU A 211 19.92 0.16 -3.75
N ASN A 212 20.73 -0.79 -3.25
CA ASN A 212 21.01 -2.06 -3.91
C ASN A 212 20.13 -3.21 -3.39
N VAL A 213 19.13 -2.91 -2.55
CA VAL A 213 18.14 -3.88 -2.07
C VAL A 213 18.76 -5.12 -1.41
N GLY A 214 19.92 -4.95 -0.76
CA GLY A 214 20.71 -6.05 -0.19
C GLY A 214 21.13 -7.14 -1.18
N GLY A 215 21.17 -6.86 -2.48
CA GLY A 215 21.45 -7.85 -3.52
C GLY A 215 20.34 -8.89 -3.65
N ASP A 216 19.11 -8.41 -3.81
CA ASP A 216 17.88 -9.22 -3.93
C ASP A 216 17.61 -10.09 -2.69
N PHE A 217 17.84 -9.54 -1.49
CA PHE A 217 17.61 -10.26 -0.25
C PHE A 217 16.11 -10.47 0.00
N THR A 218 15.68 -11.73 0.08
CA THR A 218 14.30 -12.10 0.43
C THR A 218 14.13 -12.21 1.95
N PHE A 219 13.24 -11.38 2.50
CA PHE A 219 12.83 -11.44 3.89
C PHE A 219 11.62 -12.36 4.07
N ASP A 220 11.51 -12.98 5.25
CA ASP A 220 10.31 -13.70 5.71
C ASP A 220 9.85 -13.01 7.00
N ILE A 221 8.95 -12.06 6.86
CA ILE A 221 8.47 -11.21 7.94
C ILE A 221 7.22 -11.86 8.53
N MET A 222 7.21 -12.12 9.84
CA MET A 222 6.18 -12.95 10.45
C MET A 222 5.67 -12.34 11.75
N ARG A 223 4.35 -12.35 11.95
CA ARG A 223 3.75 -12.00 13.24
C ARG A 223 4.14 -13.04 14.28
N GLY A 224 4.69 -12.60 15.40
CA GLY A 224 5.10 -13.52 16.46
C GLY A 224 5.42 -12.86 17.78
N THR A 225 5.84 -13.68 18.74
CA THR A 225 6.23 -13.23 20.08
C THR A 225 7.57 -13.84 20.47
N ARG A 226 8.34 -13.10 21.26
CA ARG A 226 9.61 -13.60 21.79
C ARG A 226 9.34 -14.51 22.99
N ALA A 227 9.74 -15.77 22.88
CA ALA A 227 9.76 -16.72 23.99
C ALA A 227 11.10 -16.60 24.74
N PRO A 228 11.09 -16.26 26.04
CA PRO A 228 12.30 -16.19 26.85
C PRO A 228 12.74 -17.61 27.24
N LYS A 229 13.43 -18.30 26.32
CA LYS A 229 13.95 -19.67 26.44
C LYS A 229 12.91 -20.78 26.56
N GLU A 230 11.67 -20.48 26.93
CA GLU A 230 10.59 -21.45 27.06
C GLU A 230 9.27 -20.91 26.49
N ALA A 231 8.46 -21.79 25.93
CA ALA A 231 7.09 -21.52 25.51
C ALA A 231 6.22 -22.76 25.71
N ALA A 232 5.00 -22.58 26.21
CA ALA A 232 3.99 -23.64 26.22
C ALA A 232 2.97 -23.36 25.12
N ILE A 233 2.83 -24.29 24.19
CA ILE A 233 1.86 -24.20 23.11
C ILE A 233 0.68 -25.10 23.44
N HIS A 234 -0.50 -24.49 23.58
CA HIS A 234 -1.73 -25.23 23.78
C HIS A 234 -2.35 -25.67 22.44
N VAL A 235 -2.74 -26.93 22.35
CA VAL A 235 -3.47 -27.49 21.20
C VAL A 235 -4.81 -28.03 21.69
N ALA A 236 -5.90 -27.52 21.12
CA ALA A 236 -7.23 -27.97 21.49
C ALA A 236 -7.41 -29.47 21.16
N GLN A 237 -8.10 -30.21 22.03
CA GLN A 237 -8.27 -31.65 21.89
C GLN A 237 -8.87 -32.01 20.53
N GLY A 238 -8.21 -32.91 19.80
CA GLY A 238 -8.65 -33.39 18.48
C GLY A 238 -8.42 -32.41 17.33
N THR A 239 -7.62 -31.37 17.55
CA THR A 239 -7.20 -30.42 16.51
C THR A 239 -5.70 -30.51 16.25
N GLU A 240 -5.25 -29.98 15.12
CA GLU A 240 -3.83 -29.84 14.80
C GLU A 240 -3.52 -28.38 14.48
N ILE A 241 -2.30 -27.95 14.77
CA ILE A 241 -1.77 -26.65 14.38
C ILE A 241 -0.37 -26.80 13.80
N ILE A 242 0.05 -25.87 12.96
CA ILE A 242 1.45 -25.71 12.57
C ILE A 242 1.99 -24.46 13.24
N VAL A 243 3.08 -24.61 13.99
CA VAL A 243 3.75 -23.51 14.69
C VAL A 243 5.05 -23.17 13.99
N PRO A 244 5.19 -21.95 13.44
CA PRO A 244 6.48 -21.45 13.01
C PRO A 244 7.34 -21.08 14.24
N VAL A 245 8.58 -21.53 14.26
CA VAL A 245 9.58 -21.16 15.27
C VAL A 245 10.84 -20.64 14.59
N ILE A 246 11.28 -19.45 14.98
CA ILE A 246 12.47 -18.79 14.43
C ILE A 246 13.57 -18.80 15.48
N GLY A 247 14.72 -19.39 15.15
CA GLY A 247 15.90 -19.33 16.00
C GLY A 247 16.51 -17.93 16.00
N THR A 248 17.10 -17.49 17.12
CA THR A 248 17.79 -16.20 17.23
C THR A 248 19.30 -16.33 17.39
N ALA A 249 19.84 -17.55 17.45
CA ALA A 249 21.26 -17.81 17.62
C ALA A 249 21.79 -18.90 16.68
N ALA A 250 23.08 -18.83 16.34
CA ALA A 250 23.74 -19.84 15.52
C ALA A 250 23.86 -21.18 16.26
N GLY A 251 23.56 -22.29 15.58
CA GLY A 251 23.60 -23.64 16.18
C GLY A 251 22.54 -23.87 17.25
N GLN A 252 21.52 -22.99 17.34
CA GLN A 252 20.46 -23.11 18.32
C GLN A 252 19.69 -24.42 18.13
N THR A 253 19.38 -25.06 19.25
CA THR A 253 18.60 -26.30 19.31
C THR A 253 17.33 -26.05 20.12
N LEU A 254 16.19 -26.49 19.60
CA LEU A 254 14.89 -26.45 20.25
C LEU A 254 14.57 -27.85 20.79
N ARG A 255 14.28 -27.95 22.07
CA ARG A 255 13.64 -29.12 22.66
C ARG A 255 12.13 -28.99 22.53
N ALA A 256 11.46 -30.02 22.04
CA ALA A 256 10.01 -30.14 22.02
C ALA A 256 9.60 -31.32 22.88
N GLN A 257 8.70 -31.08 23.83
CA GLN A 257 8.22 -32.07 24.79
C GLN A 257 6.70 -32.10 24.84
N THR A 258 6.14 -33.29 24.63
CA THR A 258 4.72 -33.63 24.81
C THR A 258 4.57 -34.79 25.79
N THR A 259 3.40 -35.42 25.86
CA THR A 259 3.24 -36.66 26.64
C THR A 259 3.94 -37.86 26.00
N THR A 260 4.12 -37.85 24.67
CA THR A 260 4.67 -38.96 23.89
C THR A 260 6.02 -38.65 23.23
N VAL A 261 6.35 -37.38 23.05
CA VAL A 261 7.59 -36.91 22.39
C VAL A 261 8.46 -36.15 23.39
N SER A 262 9.76 -36.39 23.36
CA SER A 262 10.75 -35.57 24.07
C SER A 262 12.07 -35.63 23.30
N ASP A 263 12.20 -34.76 22.30
CA ASP A 263 13.37 -34.75 21.41
C ASP A 263 13.80 -33.31 21.10
N VAL A 264 14.84 -33.17 20.27
CA VAL A 264 15.43 -31.90 19.89
C VAL A 264 15.49 -31.75 18.37
N ALA A 265 15.34 -30.51 17.90
CA ALA A 265 15.51 -30.13 16.51
C ALA A 265 16.45 -28.92 16.39
N PRO A 266 17.34 -28.86 15.38
CA PRO A 266 18.10 -27.66 15.10
C PRO A 266 17.16 -26.55 14.60
N LEU A 267 17.43 -25.31 14.98
CA LEU A 267 16.78 -24.13 14.41
C LEU A 267 17.75 -23.41 13.46
N ASN A 268 17.24 -23.02 12.29
CA ASN A 268 17.94 -22.08 11.43
C ASN A 268 17.86 -20.67 12.06
N PRO A 269 19.00 -19.99 12.35
CA PRO A 269 18.96 -18.64 12.88
C PRO A 269 18.28 -17.69 11.90
N THR A 270 17.37 -16.88 12.40
CA THR A 270 16.63 -15.86 11.65
C THR A 270 15.91 -16.42 10.42
N ALA A 271 15.40 -17.65 10.49
CA ALA A 271 14.51 -18.22 9.48
C ALA A 271 13.45 -19.11 10.17
N PRO A 272 12.22 -19.18 9.64
CA PRO A 272 11.16 -19.99 10.22
C PRO A 272 11.41 -21.49 10.04
N ASN A 273 11.11 -22.26 11.08
CA ASN A 273 11.08 -23.72 11.11
C ASN A 273 9.66 -24.13 11.52
N TYR A 274 9.03 -25.06 10.82
CA TYR A 274 7.61 -25.37 11.03
C TYR A 274 7.45 -26.70 11.79
N PHE A 275 6.65 -26.68 12.85
CA PHE A 275 6.34 -27.85 13.66
C PHE A 275 4.83 -28.10 13.64
N ARG A 276 4.39 -29.26 13.12
CA ARG A 276 2.99 -29.68 13.18
C ARG A 276 2.74 -30.37 14.52
N LEU A 277 1.78 -29.85 15.29
CA LEU A 277 1.48 -30.26 16.67
C LEU A 277 0.02 -30.74 16.75
N ASN A 278 -0.21 -31.81 17.51
CA ASN A 278 -1.53 -32.42 17.73
C ASN A 278 -1.89 -32.57 19.23
N GLU A 279 -0.99 -32.16 20.13
CA GLU A 279 -1.18 -32.13 21.58
C GLU A 279 -0.36 -30.97 22.17
N ASP A 280 -0.67 -30.60 23.42
CA ASP A 280 0.08 -29.58 24.16
C ASP A 280 1.57 -29.86 24.13
N THR A 281 2.35 -28.85 23.75
CA THR A 281 3.79 -28.98 23.52
C THR A 281 4.55 -27.91 24.29
N ALA A 282 5.46 -28.34 25.17
CA ALA A 282 6.44 -27.47 25.79
C ALA A 282 7.67 -27.35 24.88
N LEU A 283 8.02 -26.13 24.51
CA LEU A 283 9.19 -25.78 23.71
C LEU A 283 10.23 -25.12 24.62
N SER A 284 11.49 -25.55 24.54
CA SER A 284 12.59 -24.92 25.29
C SER A 284 13.91 -24.88 24.53
N SER A 285 14.74 -23.89 24.81
CA SER A 285 16.06 -23.70 24.21
C SER A 285 16.96 -22.92 25.17
N GLU A 286 18.28 -23.03 25.03
CA GLU A 286 19.24 -22.26 25.84
C GLU A 286 19.16 -20.74 25.56
N GLU A 287 18.76 -20.40 24.34
CA GLU A 287 18.60 -19.04 23.84
C GLU A 287 17.12 -18.70 23.64
N ASN A 288 16.81 -17.41 23.55
CA ASN A 288 15.47 -16.98 23.17
C ASN A 288 15.11 -17.50 21.77
N PHE A 289 13.82 -17.61 21.47
CA PHE A 289 13.33 -17.90 20.12
C PHE A 289 12.05 -17.11 19.86
N ILE A 290 11.63 -17.02 18.61
CA ILE A 290 10.36 -16.40 18.24
C ILE A 290 9.35 -17.48 17.92
N VAL A 291 8.18 -17.41 18.55
CA VAL A 291 7.02 -18.22 18.21
C VAL A 291 6.14 -17.39 17.29
N GLY A 292 6.04 -17.82 16.03
CA GLY A 292 5.15 -17.22 15.04
C GLY A 292 3.68 -17.53 15.33
N THR A 293 2.79 -16.81 14.68
CA THR A 293 1.34 -17.05 14.78
C THR A 293 1.01 -18.47 14.30
N PRO A 294 0.38 -19.31 15.14
CA PRO A 294 0.03 -20.68 14.74
C PRO A 294 -0.96 -20.71 13.58
N ILE A 295 -0.76 -21.65 12.67
CA ILE A 295 -1.69 -21.95 11.58
C ILE A 295 -2.60 -23.08 12.05
N HIS A 296 -3.90 -22.83 12.11
CA HIS A 296 -4.88 -23.85 12.48
C HIS A 296 -5.16 -24.79 11.30
N ILE A 297 -5.04 -26.10 11.54
CA ILE A 297 -5.36 -27.12 10.56
C ILE A 297 -6.84 -27.48 10.65
N GLY A 298 -7.47 -27.62 9.48
CA GLY A 298 -8.88 -27.97 9.34
C GLY A 298 -9.66 -26.95 8.53
N HIS A 299 -10.65 -27.47 7.80
CA HIS A 299 -11.57 -26.69 6.99
C HIS A 299 -12.80 -26.25 7.80
N SER A 300 -13.16 -24.97 7.71
CA SER A 300 -14.46 -24.46 8.17
C SER A 300 -15.43 -24.37 7.00
N PRO A 301 -16.67 -24.89 7.12
CA PRO A 301 -17.69 -24.79 6.07
C PRO A 301 -18.14 -23.35 5.77
N THR A 302 -17.77 -22.39 6.62
CA THR A 302 -18.02 -20.95 6.40
C THR A 302 -16.93 -20.27 5.58
N ARG A 303 -15.87 -20.99 5.19
CA ARG A 303 -14.72 -20.48 4.44
C ARG A 303 -14.56 -21.21 3.12
N ARG A 304 -13.72 -20.66 2.25
CA ARG A 304 -13.14 -21.37 1.11
C ARG A 304 -11.82 -21.97 1.56
N LYS A 305 -11.44 -23.12 1.03
CA LYS A 305 -10.13 -23.72 1.33
C LYS A 305 -8.98 -22.87 0.81
N LEU A 306 -9.17 -22.22 -0.33
CA LEU A 306 -8.16 -21.35 -0.93
C LEU A 306 -8.78 -20.07 -1.47
N VAL A 307 -8.39 -18.92 -0.93
CA VAL A 307 -8.57 -17.62 -1.55
C VAL A 307 -7.21 -17.15 -2.04
N LEU A 308 -7.06 -16.98 -3.34
CA LEU A 308 -5.80 -16.58 -3.97
C LEU A 308 -6.00 -15.28 -4.75
N ASN A 309 -5.30 -14.24 -4.31
CA ASN A 309 -5.26 -12.94 -4.96
C ASN A 309 -3.92 -12.77 -5.68
N ILE A 310 -3.98 -12.56 -6.99
CA ILE A 310 -2.82 -12.39 -7.86
C ILE A 310 -2.88 -10.97 -8.42
N LEU A 311 -2.02 -10.09 -7.92
CA LEU A 311 -1.79 -8.79 -8.53
C LEU A 311 -0.64 -8.95 -9.51
N LEU A 312 -0.94 -8.81 -10.81
CA LEU A 312 0.09 -8.70 -11.84
C LEU A 312 0.30 -7.22 -12.13
N ASP A 313 1.42 -6.67 -11.63
CA ASP A 313 1.71 -5.24 -11.65
C ASP A 313 1.82 -4.76 -13.10
N ALA A 314 1.03 -3.73 -13.43
CA ALA A 314 1.02 -3.09 -14.75
C ALA A 314 0.56 -3.99 -15.92
N LEU A 315 -0.57 -4.69 -15.80
CA LEU A 315 -1.23 -5.45 -16.88
C LEU A 315 -2.31 -4.59 -17.58
N PRO A 316 -1.97 -3.91 -18.70
CA PRO A 316 -2.88 -3.01 -19.41
C PRO A 316 -3.94 -3.78 -20.21
N TRP A 317 -5.19 -3.75 -19.76
CA TRP A 317 -6.30 -4.35 -20.51
C TRP A 317 -6.58 -3.62 -21.84
N GLU A 318 -6.38 -2.29 -21.88
CA GLU A 318 -6.48 -1.50 -23.13
C GLU A 318 -5.61 -2.07 -24.27
N VAL A 319 -4.41 -2.55 -23.91
CA VAL A 319 -3.42 -3.02 -24.88
C VAL A 319 -3.62 -4.50 -25.17
N MET A 320 -3.87 -5.30 -24.14
CA MET A 320 -3.82 -6.76 -24.22
C MET A 320 -5.18 -7.41 -24.44
N GLY A 321 -6.29 -6.72 -24.14
CA GLY A 321 -7.62 -7.35 -24.08
C GLY A 321 -8.04 -8.04 -25.38
N ALA A 322 -7.67 -7.49 -26.54
CA ALA A 322 -7.99 -8.06 -27.85
C ALA A 322 -7.17 -9.31 -28.21
N SER A 323 -5.93 -9.43 -27.69
CA SER A 323 -5.01 -10.55 -27.94
C SER A 323 -4.77 -11.41 -26.71
N PHE A 324 -5.55 -11.22 -25.64
CA PHE A 324 -5.30 -11.83 -24.33
C PHE A 324 -5.15 -13.35 -24.39
N ALA A 325 -6.01 -14.04 -25.14
CA ALA A 325 -5.95 -15.49 -25.29
C ALA A 325 -4.73 -15.99 -26.08
N ASP A 326 -4.16 -15.16 -26.95
CA ASP A 326 -2.98 -15.49 -27.74
C ASP A 326 -1.69 -15.20 -26.94
N ASP A 327 -1.68 -14.09 -26.19
CA ASP A 327 -0.50 -13.65 -25.44
C ASP A 327 -0.35 -14.34 -24.08
N MET A 328 -1.48 -14.67 -23.44
CA MET A 328 -1.57 -15.34 -22.13
C MET A 328 -2.51 -16.57 -22.17
N PRO A 329 -2.20 -17.60 -23.00
CA PRO A 329 -3.09 -18.73 -23.22
C PRO A 329 -3.42 -19.54 -21.97
N HIS A 330 -2.49 -19.68 -21.01
CA HIS A 330 -2.75 -20.44 -19.78
C HIS A 330 -3.72 -19.71 -18.85
N THR A 331 -3.51 -18.40 -18.68
CA THR A 331 -4.38 -17.52 -17.90
C THR A 331 -5.76 -17.43 -18.53
N ALA A 332 -5.84 -17.23 -19.85
CA ALA A 332 -7.10 -17.23 -20.58
C ALA A 332 -7.85 -18.56 -20.46
N HIS A 333 -7.15 -19.69 -20.56
CA HIS A 333 -7.75 -21.01 -20.38
C HIS A 333 -8.36 -21.18 -18.98
N PHE A 334 -7.64 -20.75 -17.94
CA PHE A 334 -8.13 -20.83 -16.57
C PHE A 334 -9.36 -19.91 -16.39
N PHE A 335 -9.29 -18.65 -16.77
CA PHE A 335 -10.41 -17.71 -16.55
C PHE A 335 -11.56 -17.83 -17.55
N ALA A 336 -11.44 -18.64 -18.62
CA ALA A 336 -12.56 -19.00 -19.48
C ALA A 336 -13.69 -19.72 -18.73
N ARG A 337 -13.42 -20.28 -17.55
CA ARG A 337 -14.42 -20.86 -16.63
C ARG A 337 -14.81 -19.92 -15.49
N GLY A 338 -14.49 -18.64 -15.58
CA GLY A 338 -14.79 -17.61 -14.59
C GLY A 338 -15.50 -16.39 -15.19
N THR A 339 -15.29 -15.23 -14.56
CA THR A 339 -15.77 -13.92 -15.01
C THR A 339 -14.58 -13.04 -15.40
N THR A 340 -14.61 -12.39 -16.56
CA THR A 340 -13.64 -11.36 -16.98
C THR A 340 -14.31 -9.99 -17.10
N PHE A 341 -13.66 -8.94 -16.60
CA PHE A 341 -14.18 -7.56 -16.63
C PHE A 341 -13.45 -6.76 -17.71
N HIS A 342 -14.17 -6.35 -18.74
CA HIS A 342 -13.60 -5.69 -19.93
C HIS A 342 -13.64 -4.16 -19.86
N GLN A 343 -14.15 -3.62 -18.74
CA GLN A 343 -14.31 -2.19 -18.48
C GLN A 343 -13.85 -1.86 -17.05
N HIS A 344 -12.68 -2.38 -16.68
CA HIS A 344 -12.07 -2.23 -15.35
C HIS A 344 -11.01 -1.13 -15.33
N PHE A 345 -11.07 -0.20 -14.38
CA PHE A 345 -10.13 0.93 -14.31
C PHE A 345 -9.43 1.02 -12.96
N SER A 346 -8.10 1.14 -13.00
CA SER A 346 -7.34 1.50 -11.81
C SER A 346 -7.70 2.90 -11.34
N VAL A 347 -7.55 3.12 -10.04
CA VAL A 347 -7.71 4.46 -9.45
C VAL A 347 -6.45 5.30 -9.68
N HIS A 348 -5.29 4.67 -9.73
CA HIS A 348 -4.00 5.34 -9.87
C HIS A 348 -3.19 4.78 -11.03
N GLU A 349 -2.17 5.54 -11.42
CA GLU A 349 -1.21 5.21 -12.48
C GLU A 349 0.00 4.40 -12.00
N TYR A 350 0.10 4.15 -10.68
CA TYR A 350 1.23 3.46 -10.08
C TYR A 350 0.86 2.70 -8.80
N THR A 351 1.76 1.79 -8.38
CA THR A 351 1.54 0.76 -7.36
C THR A 351 1.22 1.29 -5.96
N TYR A 352 1.99 2.27 -5.46
CA TYR A 352 1.95 2.64 -4.03
C TYR A 352 0.55 3.03 -3.52
N PRO A 353 -0.19 3.96 -4.15
CA PRO A 353 -1.54 4.32 -3.72
C PRO A 353 -2.60 3.29 -4.15
N SER A 354 -2.29 2.41 -5.10
CA SER A 354 -3.20 1.37 -5.57
C SER A 354 -3.39 0.26 -4.54
N LEU A 355 -2.34 -0.17 -3.82
CA LEU A 355 -2.47 -1.23 -2.81
C LEU A 355 -3.41 -0.88 -1.66
N PRO A 356 -3.32 0.30 -0.99
CA PRO A 356 -4.31 0.71 0.00
C PRO A 356 -5.72 0.77 -0.58
N THR A 357 -5.89 1.25 -1.82
CA THR A 357 -7.20 1.33 -2.49
C THR A 357 -7.84 -0.05 -2.64
N ILE A 358 -7.05 -1.03 -3.08
CA ILE A 358 -7.50 -2.42 -3.27
C ILE A 358 -7.81 -3.07 -1.92
N GLU A 359 -6.90 -2.98 -0.96
CA GLU A 359 -7.02 -3.66 0.35
C GLU A 359 -8.12 -3.06 1.23
N THR A 360 -8.49 -1.80 1.05
CA THR A 360 -9.52 -1.14 1.88
C THR A 360 -10.86 -0.96 1.16
N GLY A 361 -10.85 -0.93 -0.18
CA GLY A 361 -12.01 -0.50 -0.95
C GLY A 361 -12.33 0.98 -0.77
N MET A 362 -11.34 1.81 -0.43
CA MET A 362 -11.49 3.24 -0.22
C MET A 362 -10.55 4.04 -1.12
N TYR A 363 -10.97 5.23 -1.53
CA TYR A 363 -10.12 6.17 -2.23
C TYR A 363 -9.14 6.87 -1.26
N LEU A 364 -8.07 7.49 -1.80
CA LEU A 364 -7.04 8.19 -1.03
C LEU A 364 -7.60 9.32 -0.13
N GLN A 365 -8.76 9.89 -0.50
CA GLN A 365 -9.49 10.89 0.26
C GLN A 365 -9.88 10.39 1.66
N HIS A 366 -10.05 9.08 1.82
CA HIS A 366 -10.44 8.44 3.08
C HIS A 366 -9.30 7.71 3.77
N THR A 367 -8.37 7.11 3.01
CA THR A 367 -7.20 6.41 3.58
C THR A 367 -6.10 7.37 4.01
N GLY A 368 -5.94 8.52 3.32
CA GLY A 368 -4.83 9.46 3.49
C GLY A 368 -3.49 8.95 2.94
N ILE A 369 -3.46 7.78 2.29
CA ILE A 369 -2.24 7.16 1.75
C ILE A 369 -2.19 7.39 0.24
N PHE A 370 -1.32 8.29 -0.21
CA PHE A 370 -1.19 8.65 -1.63
C PHE A 370 0.25 8.82 -2.13
N SER A 371 1.24 8.90 -1.23
CA SER A 371 2.66 9.04 -1.60
C SER A 371 3.56 8.21 -0.70
N GLU A 372 4.53 7.53 -1.32
CA GLU A 372 5.52 6.69 -0.66
C GLU A 372 6.52 7.47 0.18
N TRP A 373 6.53 8.80 0.06
CA TRP A 373 7.36 9.64 0.90
C TRP A 373 6.92 9.53 2.36
N GLN A 374 5.65 9.21 2.64
CA GLN A 374 5.05 9.24 3.98
C GLN A 374 4.88 7.83 4.55
N ALA A 375 5.73 7.48 5.52
CA ALA A 375 5.58 6.26 6.31
C ALA A 375 4.60 6.48 7.48
N ILE A 376 3.35 6.81 7.14
CA ILE A 376 2.27 6.99 8.12
C ILE A 376 1.33 5.79 8.03
N GLU A 377 1.07 5.17 9.18
CA GLU A 377 0.22 3.99 9.26
C GLU A 377 -1.26 4.34 9.00
N LEU A 378 -1.95 3.44 8.30
CA LEU A 378 -3.39 3.45 8.09
C LEU A 378 -4.10 3.47 9.44
N ARG A 379 -5.15 4.30 9.56
CA ARG A 379 -5.97 4.38 10.79
C ARG A 379 -6.48 3.01 11.21
N GLU A 380 -6.51 2.75 12.51
CA GLU A 380 -6.94 1.46 13.08
C GLU A 380 -8.39 1.12 12.67
N GLU A 381 -9.25 2.13 12.55
CA GLU A 381 -10.66 1.92 12.18
C GLU A 381 -10.87 1.43 10.74
N ILE A 382 -9.88 1.61 9.84
CA ILE A 382 -9.97 1.19 8.44
C ILE A 382 -9.48 -0.25 8.33
N ILE A 383 -10.42 -1.19 8.28
CA ILE A 383 -10.10 -2.62 8.26
C ILE A 383 -9.87 -3.12 6.84
N THR A 384 -8.70 -3.72 6.58
CA THR A 384 -8.32 -4.27 5.27
C THR A 384 -8.97 -5.63 4.98
N ILE A 385 -8.99 -6.06 3.71
CA ILE A 385 -9.48 -7.39 3.32
C ILE A 385 -8.71 -8.48 4.06
N ALA A 386 -7.38 -8.35 4.13
CA ALA A 386 -6.54 -9.32 4.85
C ALA A 386 -6.90 -9.38 6.34
N GLU A 387 -7.21 -8.25 7.00
CA GLU A 387 -7.66 -8.25 8.40
C GLU A 387 -9.01 -8.95 8.57
N ARG A 388 -9.92 -8.80 7.61
CA ARG A 388 -11.21 -9.52 7.58
C ARG A 388 -10.98 -11.03 7.40
N ALA A 389 -10.09 -11.43 6.51
CA ALA A 389 -9.73 -12.83 6.30
C ALA A 389 -9.10 -13.43 7.56
N ARG A 390 -8.14 -12.74 8.18
CA ARG A 390 -7.53 -13.17 9.44
C ARG A 390 -8.56 -13.32 10.56
N SER A 391 -9.49 -12.36 10.68
CA SER A 391 -10.57 -12.41 11.67
C SER A 391 -11.57 -13.55 11.42
N ALA A 392 -11.78 -13.92 10.15
CA ALA A 392 -12.54 -15.12 9.77
C ALA A 392 -11.75 -16.43 10.00
N GLY A 393 -10.48 -16.34 10.41
CA GLY A 393 -9.61 -17.44 10.79
C GLY A 393 -8.84 -18.09 9.63
N TYR A 394 -8.72 -17.41 8.48
CA TYR A 394 -7.84 -17.87 7.41
C TYR A 394 -6.37 -17.79 7.84
N ALA A 395 -5.56 -18.73 7.37
CA ALA A 395 -4.11 -18.56 7.35
C ALA A 395 -3.77 -17.48 6.31
N THR A 396 -3.35 -16.31 6.77
CA THR A 396 -3.12 -15.14 5.90
C THR A 396 -1.65 -15.02 5.53
N SER A 397 -1.32 -15.11 4.25
CA SER A 397 0.07 -15.04 3.76
C SER A 397 0.20 -14.18 2.51
N ASN A 398 1.20 -13.30 2.50
CA ASN A 398 1.78 -12.78 1.26
C ASN A 398 3.02 -13.61 0.95
N LEU A 399 2.99 -14.40 -0.13
CA LEU A 399 4.10 -15.31 -0.46
C LEU A 399 5.12 -14.72 -1.45
N VAL A 400 4.78 -13.58 -2.05
CA VAL A 400 5.68 -12.73 -2.84
C VAL A 400 5.16 -11.30 -2.79
N GLY A 401 5.91 -10.42 -2.11
CA GLY A 401 5.60 -9.00 -2.00
C GLY A 401 6.79 -8.09 -2.26
N ASP A 402 6.50 -6.86 -2.65
CA ASP A 402 7.47 -5.78 -2.89
C ASP A 402 7.73 -4.92 -1.65
N ALA A 403 7.19 -5.33 -0.51
CA ALA A 403 7.23 -4.66 0.80
C ALA A 403 6.43 -3.35 0.94
N ILE A 404 5.77 -2.89 -0.12
CA ILE A 404 4.78 -1.81 0.01
C ILE A 404 3.65 -2.31 0.91
N GLY A 405 3.17 -1.44 1.79
CA GLY A 405 2.09 -1.76 2.70
C GLY A 405 2.53 -2.06 4.14
N ILE A 406 3.82 -2.31 4.39
CA ILE A 406 4.31 -2.66 5.73
C ILE A 406 4.40 -1.42 6.63
N TYR A 407 5.15 -0.38 6.22
CA TYR A 407 5.32 0.83 7.05
C TYR A 407 4.11 1.76 7.07
N ASN A 408 3.18 1.60 6.13
CA ASN A 408 1.89 2.29 6.18
C ASN A 408 0.77 1.38 6.73
N GLY A 409 1.09 0.17 7.21
CA GLY A 409 0.15 -0.71 7.90
C GLY A 409 -0.94 -1.38 7.04
N VAL A 410 -0.96 -1.20 5.72
CA VAL A 410 -1.94 -1.85 4.83
C VAL A 410 -1.85 -3.37 4.85
N THR A 411 -0.64 -3.93 5.02
CA THR A 411 -0.44 -5.40 5.07
C THR A 411 -0.67 -5.99 6.45
N ARG A 412 -1.14 -5.21 7.44
CA ARG A 412 -1.30 -5.69 8.81
C ARG A 412 -2.23 -6.89 8.96
N GLY A 413 -3.09 -7.18 7.99
CA GLY A 413 -3.94 -8.37 8.01
C GLY A 413 -3.21 -9.69 7.80
N TYR A 414 -1.97 -9.69 7.31
CA TYR A 414 -1.21 -10.91 7.00
C TYR A 414 -0.36 -11.38 8.18
N ASP A 415 -0.39 -12.68 8.50
CA ASP A 415 0.44 -13.29 9.53
C ASP A 415 1.88 -13.57 9.03
N ARG A 416 2.05 -13.74 7.72
CA ARG A 416 3.34 -13.96 7.06
C ARG A 416 3.48 -13.12 5.79
N LEU A 417 4.65 -12.52 5.59
CA LEU A 417 4.99 -11.68 4.43
C LEU A 417 6.38 -12.08 3.92
N VAL A 418 6.44 -12.76 2.78
CA VAL A 418 7.70 -13.04 2.08
C VAL A 418 7.96 -11.93 1.07
N VAL A 419 8.95 -11.09 1.34
CA VAL A 419 9.18 -9.85 0.57
C VAL A 419 10.57 -9.77 -0.03
N THR A 420 10.63 -9.40 -1.30
CA THR A 420 11.86 -9.05 -2.01
C THR A 420 11.56 -7.78 -2.81
N PRO A 421 11.98 -6.58 -2.36
CA PRO A 421 11.69 -5.37 -3.11
C PRO A 421 12.24 -5.48 -4.54
N TYR A 422 11.48 -5.01 -5.53
CA TYR A 422 11.78 -5.06 -6.98
C TYR A 422 11.92 -6.45 -7.64
N CYS A 423 12.03 -7.56 -6.89
CA CYS A 423 12.20 -8.90 -7.47
C CYS A 423 11.04 -9.82 -7.07
N THR A 424 9.86 -9.57 -7.63
CA THR A 424 8.64 -10.32 -7.33
C THR A 424 8.18 -11.14 -8.52
N PHE A 425 8.98 -12.13 -8.91
CA PHE A 425 8.71 -12.92 -10.12
C PHE A 425 7.68 -14.04 -9.91
N ALA A 426 6.87 -14.30 -10.95
CA ALA A 426 5.84 -15.33 -10.97
C ALA A 426 6.38 -16.74 -10.68
N HIS A 427 7.65 -17.02 -11.01
CA HIS A 427 8.26 -18.34 -10.82
C HIS A 427 8.57 -18.64 -9.36
N ASP A 428 9.07 -17.63 -8.64
CA ASP A 428 9.20 -17.73 -7.19
C ASP A 428 7.82 -17.84 -6.55
N GLY A 429 6.86 -17.02 -6.95
CA GLY A 429 5.52 -17.02 -6.35
C GLY A 429 4.75 -18.30 -6.57
N THR A 430 4.84 -18.88 -7.76
CA THR A 430 4.20 -20.16 -8.09
C THR A 430 4.77 -21.29 -7.25
N GLU A 431 6.09 -21.45 -7.24
CA GLU A 431 6.74 -22.55 -6.52
C GLU A 431 6.56 -22.41 -5.00
N ARG A 432 6.71 -21.20 -4.46
CA ARG A 432 6.45 -20.91 -3.04
C ARG A 432 5.01 -21.25 -2.64
N THR A 433 4.05 -20.89 -3.48
CA THR A 433 2.63 -21.18 -3.22
C THR A 433 2.36 -22.69 -3.23
N ILE A 434 2.85 -23.41 -4.25
CA ILE A 434 2.66 -24.86 -4.35
C ILE A 434 3.26 -25.56 -3.13
N ARG A 435 4.52 -25.28 -2.77
CA ARG A 435 5.15 -25.91 -1.60
C ARG A 435 4.45 -25.58 -0.29
N TYR A 436 4.00 -24.33 -0.14
CA TYR A 436 3.24 -23.92 1.04
C TYR A 436 1.93 -24.70 1.16
N LEU A 437 1.20 -24.88 0.06
CA LEU A 437 -0.02 -25.68 0.01
C LEU A 437 0.24 -27.18 0.17
N GLU A 438 1.37 -27.71 -0.32
CA GLU A 438 1.74 -29.12 -0.07
C GLU A 438 2.06 -29.38 1.42
N GLY A 439 2.67 -28.42 2.11
CA GLY A 439 2.98 -28.54 3.54
C GLY A 439 1.80 -28.25 4.48
N CYS A 440 0.82 -27.45 4.04
CA CYS A 440 -0.25 -26.90 4.86
C CYS A 440 -1.65 -26.91 4.19
N GLY A 441 -1.88 -27.74 3.18
CA GLY A 441 -3.12 -27.73 2.38
C GLY A 441 -4.41 -28.09 3.13
N ASP A 442 -4.28 -28.64 4.34
CA ASP A 442 -5.39 -28.98 5.21
C ASP A 442 -5.99 -27.76 5.96
N ALA A 443 -5.35 -26.58 5.83
CA ALA A 443 -5.85 -25.30 6.38
C ALA A 443 -6.62 -24.50 5.32
N ASP A 444 -7.43 -23.54 5.77
CA ASP A 444 -8.08 -22.57 4.89
C ASP A 444 -7.17 -21.35 4.69
N HIS A 445 -6.81 -21.06 3.44
CA HIS A 445 -5.79 -20.08 3.09
C HIS A 445 -6.35 -18.80 2.47
N PHE A 446 -5.78 -17.66 2.86
CA PHE A 446 -5.93 -16.39 2.14
C PHE A 446 -4.52 -15.93 1.73
N ILE A 447 -4.24 -16.07 0.44
CA ILE A 447 -2.90 -15.86 -0.13
C ILE A 447 -2.93 -14.66 -1.07
N PHE A 448 -1.92 -13.81 -0.93
CA PHE A 448 -1.62 -12.72 -1.86
C PHE A 448 -0.28 -12.94 -2.56
N LEU A 449 -0.27 -12.71 -3.87
CA LEU A 449 0.90 -12.69 -4.72
C LEU A 449 0.93 -11.35 -5.45
N HIS A 450 1.94 -10.52 -5.17
CA HIS A 450 2.25 -9.33 -5.94
C HIS A 450 3.37 -9.67 -6.91
N LEU A 451 3.09 -9.68 -8.22
CA LEU A 451 4.02 -10.10 -9.27
C LEU A 451 4.38 -8.95 -10.20
N ASN A 452 5.67 -8.65 -10.36
CA ASN A 452 6.14 -7.51 -11.16
C ASN A 452 6.86 -7.89 -12.46
N ASP A 453 6.71 -9.13 -12.93
CA ASP A 453 7.38 -9.65 -14.13
C ASP A 453 7.23 -8.72 -15.35
N ILE A 454 6.03 -8.18 -15.53
CA ILE A 454 5.66 -7.38 -16.71
C ILE A 454 5.89 -5.88 -16.52
N HIS A 455 6.10 -5.42 -15.28
CA HIS A 455 6.23 -4.00 -14.97
C HIS A 455 7.44 -3.42 -15.71
N PRO A 456 7.28 -2.33 -16.49
CA PRO A 456 8.35 -1.75 -17.26
C PRO A 456 9.27 -0.94 -16.35
N TRP A 457 10.52 -1.37 -16.26
CA TRP A 457 11.56 -0.68 -15.49
C TRP A 457 12.43 0.21 -16.37
N ASN A 458 12.92 1.32 -15.81
CA ASN A 458 13.88 2.18 -16.50
C ASN A 458 15.17 1.41 -16.82
N SER A 459 15.65 1.52 -18.07
CA SER A 459 16.83 0.80 -18.55
C SER A 459 18.16 1.18 -17.88
N ASP A 460 18.21 2.33 -17.19
CA ASP A 460 19.39 2.75 -16.41
C ASP A 460 19.48 2.01 -15.06
N LEU A 461 18.36 1.45 -14.59
CA LEU A 461 18.29 0.73 -13.32
C LEU A 461 18.19 -0.79 -13.51
N PHE A 462 17.42 -1.25 -14.49
CA PHE A 462 17.10 -2.68 -14.65
C PHE A 462 17.49 -3.22 -16.01
N GLN A 463 17.95 -4.47 -16.02
CA GLN A 463 18.17 -5.22 -17.25
C GLN A 463 16.86 -5.88 -17.70
N ILE A 464 16.54 -5.73 -18.98
CA ILE A 464 15.43 -6.48 -19.58
C ILE A 464 15.80 -7.96 -19.79
N PRO A 465 14.81 -8.87 -19.94
CA PRO A 465 15.07 -10.29 -20.12
C PRO A 465 16.04 -10.60 -21.28
N ALA A 466 16.98 -11.52 -21.06
CA ALA A 466 18.00 -11.87 -22.06
C ALA A 466 17.40 -12.31 -23.41
N ALA A 467 16.25 -13.00 -23.38
CA ALA A 467 15.53 -13.39 -24.59
C ALA A 467 15.05 -12.20 -25.42
N ALA A 468 14.62 -11.10 -24.78
CA ALA A 468 14.27 -9.86 -25.48
C ALA A 468 15.55 -9.20 -26.04
N GLN A 469 16.62 -9.12 -25.25
CA GLN A 469 17.90 -8.55 -25.70
C GLN A 469 18.46 -9.22 -26.96
N MET A 470 18.43 -10.55 -27.01
CA MET A 470 18.98 -11.33 -28.13
C MET A 470 18.15 -11.20 -29.42
N ARG A 471 16.88 -10.82 -29.32
CA ARG A 471 15.96 -10.70 -30.46
C ARG A 471 15.89 -9.28 -31.02
N LEU A 472 16.13 -8.27 -30.18
CA LEU A 472 16.04 -6.88 -30.59
C LEU A 472 17.10 -6.56 -31.66
N PRO A 473 16.72 -5.92 -32.79
CA PRO A 473 17.72 -5.35 -33.68
C PRO A 473 18.49 -4.23 -32.96
N LEU A 474 19.69 -3.90 -33.45
CA LEU A 474 20.57 -2.93 -32.79
C LEU A 474 19.87 -1.59 -32.51
N VAL A 475 19.05 -1.09 -33.44
CA VAL A 475 18.32 0.18 -33.28
C VAL A 475 17.36 0.15 -32.10
N ASP A 476 16.62 -0.95 -31.91
CA ASP A 476 15.68 -1.09 -30.80
C ASP A 476 16.37 -1.52 -29.50
N ARG A 477 17.60 -2.04 -29.57
CA ARG A 477 18.39 -2.41 -28.38
C ARG A 477 19.01 -1.18 -27.69
N LEU A 478 19.21 -0.09 -28.41
CA LEU A 478 19.79 1.15 -27.90
C LEU A 478 18.65 2.08 -27.44
N PRO A 479 18.35 2.17 -26.13
CA PRO A 479 17.25 3.02 -25.66
C PRO A 479 17.52 4.48 -26.03
N GLU A 480 16.49 5.19 -26.51
CA GLU A 480 16.62 6.60 -26.90
C GLU A 480 16.80 7.56 -25.71
N ALA A 481 16.31 7.18 -24.53
CA ALA A 481 16.36 8.00 -23.32
C ALA A 481 17.68 7.84 -22.58
N LYS A 482 18.36 8.97 -22.31
CA LYS A 482 19.59 9.07 -21.49
C LYS A 482 19.34 9.62 -20.07
N ALA A 483 18.07 9.73 -19.68
CA ALA A 483 17.66 10.34 -18.42
C ALA A 483 16.79 9.37 -17.63
N HIS A 484 17.04 9.33 -16.32
CA HIS A 484 16.22 8.57 -15.39
C HIS A 484 14.79 9.14 -15.33
N VAL A 485 13.81 8.32 -15.69
CA VAL A 485 12.38 8.64 -15.75
C VAL A 485 11.61 7.50 -15.06
N PRO A 486 10.67 7.79 -14.14
CA PRO A 486 9.83 6.78 -13.49
C PRO A 486 8.95 6.02 -14.49
N SER A 487 8.53 4.80 -14.12
CA SER A 487 7.81 3.87 -15.03
C SER A 487 6.54 4.45 -15.68
N PRO A 488 5.67 5.23 -15.00
CA PRO A 488 4.46 5.75 -15.64
C PRO A 488 4.77 6.75 -16.78
N TYR A 489 5.96 7.35 -16.77
CA TYR A 489 6.39 8.34 -17.76
C TYR A 489 7.30 7.78 -18.86
N LEU A 490 7.51 6.45 -18.89
CA LEU A 490 8.27 5.82 -19.96
C LEU A 490 7.59 6.02 -21.32
N ARG A 491 8.39 6.27 -22.35
CA ARG A 491 7.88 6.49 -23.71
C ARG A 491 7.83 5.18 -24.50
N PRO A 492 6.93 5.07 -25.48
CA PRO A 492 6.92 3.92 -26.39
C PRO A 492 8.26 3.73 -27.09
N SER A 493 8.74 2.49 -27.08
CA SER A 493 9.93 2.09 -27.83
C SER A 493 9.89 0.59 -28.09
N GLY A 494 10.55 0.15 -29.18
CA GLY A 494 10.73 -1.28 -29.45
C GLY A 494 11.42 -2.02 -28.30
N PHE A 495 12.32 -1.33 -27.58
CA PHE A 495 12.98 -1.84 -26.38
C PHE A 495 11.99 -2.29 -25.29
N TYR A 496 11.17 -1.36 -24.79
CA TYR A 496 10.24 -1.63 -23.69
C TYR A 496 9.12 -2.58 -24.13
N GLN A 497 8.61 -2.43 -25.36
CA GLN A 497 7.53 -3.28 -25.87
C GLN A 497 7.98 -4.74 -26.05
N ALA A 498 9.21 -4.98 -26.50
CA ALA A 498 9.74 -6.34 -26.61
C ALA A 498 10.00 -6.99 -25.25
N ALA A 499 10.52 -6.21 -24.29
CA ALA A 499 10.71 -6.66 -22.92
C ALA A 499 9.37 -7.05 -22.28
N PHE A 500 8.38 -6.15 -22.35
CA PHE A 500 7.03 -6.37 -21.85
C PHE A 500 6.40 -7.65 -22.42
N ARG A 501 6.39 -7.83 -23.76
CA ARG A 501 5.80 -9.04 -24.38
C ARG A 501 6.50 -10.32 -23.93
N GLN A 502 7.83 -10.30 -23.82
CA GLN A 502 8.59 -11.45 -23.34
C GLN A 502 8.22 -11.80 -21.88
N SER A 503 8.09 -10.78 -21.03
CA SER A 503 7.69 -10.93 -19.64
C SER A 503 6.27 -11.47 -19.52
N VAL A 504 5.32 -10.98 -20.31
CA VAL A 504 3.92 -11.49 -20.35
C VAL A 504 3.90 -13.00 -20.60
N HIS A 505 4.62 -13.47 -21.63
CA HIS A 505 4.69 -14.91 -21.92
C HIS A 505 5.40 -15.71 -20.81
N SER A 506 6.33 -15.10 -20.09
CA SER A 506 7.04 -15.76 -18.97
C SER A 506 6.17 -15.89 -17.73
N ALA A 507 5.44 -14.83 -17.39
CA ALA A 507 4.45 -14.84 -16.32
C ALA A 507 3.35 -15.86 -16.63
N ASP A 508 2.77 -15.85 -17.84
CA ASP A 508 1.68 -16.76 -18.21
C ASP A 508 2.07 -18.24 -18.15
N ARG A 509 3.24 -18.63 -18.69
CA ARG A 509 3.72 -20.02 -18.58
C ARG A 509 3.79 -20.50 -17.13
N THR A 510 4.25 -19.62 -16.27
CA THR A 510 4.54 -19.95 -14.88
C THR A 510 3.26 -20.00 -14.05
N LEU A 511 2.38 -19.01 -14.22
CA LEU A 511 1.03 -19.03 -13.65
C LEU A 511 0.24 -20.25 -14.15
N GLY A 512 0.46 -20.71 -15.39
CA GLY A 512 -0.12 -21.96 -15.89
C GLY A 512 0.20 -23.18 -15.02
N MET A 513 1.39 -23.24 -14.41
CA MET A 513 1.72 -24.32 -13.46
C MET A 513 0.88 -24.20 -12.18
N LEU A 514 0.73 -22.98 -11.64
CA LEU A 514 -0.09 -22.72 -10.46
C LEU A 514 -1.57 -23.05 -10.71
N PHE A 515 -2.11 -22.62 -11.85
CA PHE A 515 -3.48 -22.90 -12.24
C PHE A 515 -3.73 -24.40 -12.42
N SER A 516 -2.79 -25.13 -13.03
CA SER A 516 -2.88 -26.59 -13.16
C SER A 516 -2.90 -27.26 -11.79
N TYR A 517 -2.01 -26.85 -10.88
CA TYR A 517 -2.00 -27.36 -9.50
C TYR A 517 -3.35 -27.13 -8.80
N ILE A 518 -3.92 -25.93 -8.89
CA ILE A 518 -5.22 -25.62 -8.28
C ILE A 518 -6.33 -26.51 -8.85
N GLU A 519 -6.38 -26.69 -10.17
CA GLU A 519 -7.41 -27.53 -10.83
C GLU A 519 -7.28 -29.01 -10.50
N GLU A 520 -6.07 -29.50 -10.22
CA GLU A 520 -5.81 -30.88 -9.84
C GLU A 520 -6.14 -31.18 -8.37
N HIS A 521 -6.10 -30.17 -7.50
CA HIS A 521 -6.18 -30.36 -6.04
C HIS A 521 -7.44 -29.78 -5.38
N TYR A 522 -8.19 -28.92 -6.06
CA TYR A 522 -9.37 -28.26 -5.49
C TYR A 522 -10.59 -28.36 -6.39
N ASP A 523 -11.75 -28.63 -5.77
CA ASP A 523 -13.03 -28.43 -6.43
C ASP A 523 -13.29 -26.93 -6.67
N PRO A 524 -13.97 -26.53 -7.76
CA PRO A 524 -14.29 -25.11 -8.03
C PRO A 524 -15.08 -24.42 -6.91
N ALA A 525 -15.79 -25.17 -6.06
CA ALA A 525 -16.52 -24.64 -4.91
C ALA A 525 -15.62 -24.36 -3.69
N ASP A 526 -14.40 -24.90 -3.68
CA ASP A 526 -13.45 -24.82 -2.57
C ASP A 526 -12.46 -23.67 -2.71
N TYR A 527 -12.31 -23.08 -3.89
CA TYR A 527 -11.39 -21.97 -4.11
C TYR A 527 -12.06 -20.70 -4.65
N LEU A 528 -11.40 -19.56 -4.46
CA LEU A 528 -11.65 -18.30 -5.13
C LEU A 528 -10.30 -17.74 -5.61
N VAL A 529 -10.13 -17.61 -6.92
CA VAL A 529 -8.95 -16.96 -7.52
C VAL A 529 -9.36 -15.64 -8.13
N SER A 530 -8.70 -14.56 -7.74
CA SER A 530 -8.84 -13.21 -8.30
C SER A 530 -7.52 -12.79 -8.90
N LEU A 531 -7.48 -12.52 -10.21
CA LEU A 531 -6.33 -11.92 -10.89
C LEU A 531 -6.71 -10.51 -11.30
N TYR A 532 -5.91 -9.53 -10.90
CA TYR A 532 -6.12 -8.13 -11.23
C TYR A 532 -4.80 -7.42 -11.41
N SER A 533 -4.88 -6.20 -11.93
CA SER A 533 -3.76 -5.28 -11.97
C SER A 533 -4.10 -3.99 -11.28
N ASP A 534 -3.09 -3.42 -10.64
CA ASP A 534 -3.14 -2.14 -9.96
C ASP A 534 -3.13 -0.97 -10.93
N HIS A 535 -2.50 -1.10 -12.10
CA HIS A 535 -2.51 -0.13 -13.20
C HIS A 535 -2.11 -0.78 -14.54
N GLY A 536 -1.88 0.02 -15.58
CA GLY A 536 -1.39 -0.38 -16.90
C GLY A 536 -0.01 0.19 -17.21
N VAL A 537 0.30 0.46 -18.48
CA VAL A 537 1.61 0.98 -18.91
C VAL A 537 1.49 2.04 -20.01
N SER A 538 2.38 3.03 -19.99
CA SER A 538 2.45 4.12 -20.98
C SER A 538 3.21 3.75 -22.26
N ILE A 539 3.98 2.67 -22.26
CA ILE A 539 4.89 2.28 -23.36
C ILE A 539 4.20 1.87 -24.67
N PHE A 540 2.86 1.85 -24.70
CA PHE A 540 2.04 1.63 -25.90
C PHE A 540 1.24 2.87 -26.32
N SER A 541 1.30 3.96 -25.57
CA SER A 541 0.59 5.21 -25.85
C SER A 541 1.48 6.16 -26.65
N PRO A 542 1.16 6.50 -27.93
CA PRO A 542 2.00 7.38 -28.74
C PRO A 542 2.22 8.78 -28.13
N HIS A 543 1.22 9.27 -27.39
CA HIS A 543 1.22 10.55 -26.70
C HIS A 543 0.76 10.34 -25.25
N PRO A 544 1.62 9.75 -24.38
CA PRO A 544 1.19 9.36 -23.05
C PRO A 544 0.84 10.60 -22.22
N TYR A 545 -0.26 10.49 -21.48
CA TYR A 545 -0.59 11.38 -20.38
C TYR A 545 -0.93 10.53 -19.15
N ILE A 546 -0.70 11.07 -17.95
CA ILE A 546 -0.50 10.27 -16.75
C ILE A 546 -1.72 9.45 -16.27
N VAL A 547 -2.92 9.73 -16.80
CA VAL A 547 -4.15 8.96 -16.51
C VAL A 547 -4.82 8.45 -17.80
N ASP A 548 -4.02 8.20 -18.84
CA ASP A 548 -4.50 7.65 -20.11
C ASP A 548 -5.02 6.22 -19.99
N ALA A 549 -5.78 5.77 -21.00
CA ALA A 549 -6.37 4.44 -20.99
C ALA A 549 -5.31 3.32 -20.94
N PRO A 550 -4.19 3.36 -21.68
CA PRO A 550 -3.11 2.38 -21.53
C PRO A 550 -2.54 2.28 -20.10
N LEU A 551 -2.47 3.37 -19.34
CA LEU A 551 -2.04 3.38 -17.94
C LEU A 551 -3.13 3.00 -16.93
N THR A 552 -4.42 3.16 -17.25
CA THR A 552 -5.48 3.07 -16.24
C THR A 552 -6.60 2.08 -16.53
N HIS A 553 -6.74 1.59 -17.76
CA HIS A 553 -7.62 0.47 -18.09
C HIS A 553 -6.88 -0.84 -17.78
N ALA A 554 -7.03 -1.30 -16.55
CA ALA A 554 -6.32 -2.43 -15.98
C ALA A 554 -7.11 -3.74 -16.11
N ALA A 555 -6.43 -4.88 -16.00
CA ALA A 555 -7.09 -6.19 -16.05
C ALA A 555 -7.78 -6.55 -14.73
N TRP A 556 -8.94 -7.21 -14.82
CA TRP A 556 -9.55 -7.92 -13.67
C TRP A 556 -10.35 -9.13 -14.13
N MET A 557 -10.13 -10.27 -13.46
CA MET A 557 -10.81 -11.52 -13.70
C MET A 557 -10.87 -12.39 -12.44
N MET A 558 -11.93 -13.18 -12.31
CA MET A 558 -12.17 -14.02 -11.14
C MET A 558 -12.67 -15.40 -11.54
N ARG A 559 -12.38 -16.43 -10.75
CA ARG A 559 -12.91 -17.79 -10.93
C ARG A 559 -13.04 -18.50 -9.60
N GLY A 560 -14.07 -19.34 -9.47
CA GLY A 560 -14.28 -20.22 -8.32
C GLY A 560 -15.59 -19.95 -7.61
N ALA A 561 -15.62 -20.20 -6.31
CA ALA A 561 -16.82 -20.21 -5.49
C ALA A 561 -17.57 -18.87 -5.54
N GLY A 562 -18.86 -18.93 -5.90
CA GLY A 562 -19.74 -17.76 -6.00
C GLY A 562 -19.51 -16.88 -7.22
N VAL A 563 -18.50 -17.16 -8.05
CA VAL A 563 -18.22 -16.41 -9.28
C VAL A 563 -19.01 -17.00 -10.45
N PRO A 564 -19.81 -16.20 -11.17
CA PRO A 564 -20.49 -16.67 -12.37
C PRO A 564 -19.51 -17.20 -13.43
N GLU A 565 -19.80 -18.38 -13.97
CA GLU A 565 -18.95 -19.02 -14.97
C GLU A 565 -19.17 -18.45 -16.37
N ARG A 566 -18.09 -18.36 -17.15
CA ARG A 566 -18.09 -17.98 -18.57
C ARG A 566 -18.73 -16.61 -18.84
N ALA A 567 -18.62 -15.70 -17.88
CA ALA A 567 -19.17 -14.36 -17.98
C ALA A 567 -18.11 -13.38 -18.50
N VAL A 568 -18.51 -12.56 -19.47
CA VAL A 568 -17.76 -11.38 -19.90
C VAL A 568 -18.59 -10.17 -19.49
N VAL A 569 -18.01 -9.31 -18.66
CA VAL A 569 -18.70 -8.17 -18.05
C VAL A 569 -18.18 -6.87 -18.63
N ASP A 570 -19.07 -6.14 -19.29
CA ASP A 570 -18.83 -4.79 -19.84
C ASP A 570 -19.36 -3.67 -18.91
N ASP A 571 -19.85 -4.01 -17.72
CA ASP A 571 -20.16 -3.01 -16.69
C ASP A 571 -18.85 -2.32 -16.26
N LEU A 572 -18.94 -1.01 -16.04
CA LEU A 572 -17.82 -0.27 -15.45
C LEU A 572 -17.47 -0.87 -14.09
N THR A 573 -16.18 -1.08 -13.87
CA THR A 573 -15.63 -1.49 -12.56
C THR A 573 -14.35 -0.70 -12.29
N SER A 574 -13.91 -0.65 -11.04
CA SER A 574 -12.66 -0.01 -10.66
C SER A 574 -11.93 -0.83 -9.60
N ALA A 575 -10.62 -0.62 -9.44
CA ALA A 575 -9.81 -1.30 -8.43
C ALA A 575 -10.39 -1.20 -7.01
N VAL A 576 -11.07 -0.08 -6.69
CA VAL A 576 -11.75 0.10 -5.40
C VAL A 576 -12.94 -0.87 -5.18
N ASP A 577 -13.47 -1.50 -6.23
CA ASP A 577 -14.56 -2.48 -6.15
C ASP A 577 -14.08 -3.89 -5.77
N ILE A 578 -12.77 -4.14 -5.79
CA ILE A 578 -12.20 -5.46 -5.50
C ILE A 578 -12.50 -5.86 -4.04
N CYS A 579 -12.28 -4.95 -3.09
CA CYS A 579 -12.58 -5.18 -1.66
C CYS A 579 -14.04 -5.58 -1.40
N PRO A 580 -15.06 -4.78 -1.76
CA PRO A 580 -16.45 -5.17 -1.52
C PRO A 580 -16.86 -6.43 -2.30
N THR A 581 -16.26 -6.70 -3.45
CA THR A 581 -16.50 -7.94 -4.21
C THR A 581 -15.99 -9.17 -3.46
N LEU A 582 -14.74 -9.13 -2.98
CA LEU A 582 -14.18 -10.21 -2.17
C LEU A 582 -14.96 -10.37 -0.85
N CYS A 583 -15.33 -9.28 -0.19
CA CYS A 583 -16.14 -9.34 1.01
C CYS A 583 -17.50 -10.00 0.76
N ALA A 584 -18.18 -9.67 -0.34
CA ALA A 584 -19.46 -10.27 -0.69
C ALA A 584 -19.34 -11.78 -0.99
N LEU A 585 -18.32 -12.20 -1.75
CA LEU A 585 -18.10 -13.60 -2.11
C LEU A 585 -17.66 -14.47 -0.93
N LEU A 586 -16.95 -13.89 0.04
CA LEU A 586 -16.42 -14.58 1.21
C LEU A 586 -17.29 -14.42 2.45
N GLY A 587 -18.36 -13.62 2.38
CA GLY A 587 -19.26 -13.35 3.51
C GLY A 587 -18.61 -12.53 4.63
N PHE A 588 -17.63 -11.69 4.30
CA PHE A 588 -17.02 -10.80 5.29
C PHE A 588 -17.93 -9.62 5.60
N PRO A 589 -18.08 -9.23 6.88
CA PRO A 589 -18.84 -8.05 7.24
C PRO A 589 -18.15 -6.79 6.70
N VAL A 590 -18.94 -5.82 6.25
CA VAL A 590 -18.49 -4.50 5.80
C VAL A 590 -19.19 -3.46 6.66
N ASP A 591 -18.56 -3.12 7.79
CA ASP A 591 -19.17 -2.29 8.86
C ASP A 591 -18.91 -0.78 8.70
N ALA A 592 -18.11 -0.37 7.71
CA ALA A 592 -17.81 1.03 7.38
C ALA A 592 -18.18 1.32 5.92
N PRO A 593 -18.53 2.55 5.53
CA PRO A 593 -18.76 2.85 4.12
C PRO A 593 -17.42 2.75 3.39
N VAL A 594 -17.22 1.63 2.70
CA VAL A 594 -16.24 1.52 1.61
C VAL A 594 -16.74 2.37 0.43
N ASP A 595 -15.82 2.91 -0.35
CA ASP A 595 -16.15 3.66 -1.57
C ASP A 595 -16.46 2.75 -2.76
N GLY A 596 -15.97 1.51 -2.69
CA GLY A 596 -16.20 0.50 -3.71
C GLY A 596 -17.68 0.13 -3.83
N ILE A 597 -18.10 -0.11 -5.07
CA ILE A 597 -19.45 -0.47 -5.45
C ILE A 597 -19.43 -1.91 -5.95
N LEU A 598 -20.18 -2.78 -5.27
CA LEU A 598 -20.31 -4.18 -5.70
C LEU A 598 -20.85 -4.24 -7.16
N PRO A 599 -20.17 -4.95 -8.08
CA PRO A 599 -20.64 -5.12 -9.46
C PRO A 599 -22.00 -5.82 -9.53
N ARG A 600 -22.78 -5.51 -10.57
CA ARG A 600 -24.14 -6.05 -10.76
C ARG A 600 -24.17 -7.56 -10.89
N ILE A 601 -23.13 -8.12 -11.52
CA ILE A 601 -22.98 -9.57 -11.70
C ILE A 601 -22.93 -10.33 -10.37
N PHE A 602 -22.56 -9.64 -9.27
CA PHE A 602 -22.56 -10.16 -7.90
C PHE A 602 -23.73 -9.65 -7.05
N GLY A 603 -24.74 -9.03 -7.67
CA GLY A 603 -25.96 -8.56 -7.00
C GLY A 603 -25.89 -7.13 -6.45
N GLY A 604 -24.82 -6.38 -6.73
CA GLY A 604 -24.72 -4.96 -6.36
C GLY A 604 -25.39 -4.00 -7.34
N SER A 605 -25.27 -2.69 -7.11
CA SER A 605 -25.82 -1.66 -7.99
C SER A 605 -25.00 -1.46 -9.28
N GLY A 606 -23.71 -1.78 -9.25
CA GLY A 606 -22.73 -1.39 -10.28
C GLY A 606 -22.49 0.12 -10.32
N ARG A 607 -21.32 0.52 -10.83
CA ARG A 607 -20.96 1.95 -10.98
C ARG A 607 -21.41 2.50 -12.33
N GLU A 608 -21.80 3.78 -12.33
CA GLU A 608 -22.04 4.56 -13.56
C GLU A 608 -20.79 5.31 -14.03
N ILE A 609 -19.80 5.47 -13.15
CA ILE A 609 -18.58 6.25 -13.37
C ILE A 609 -17.38 5.60 -12.67
N ALA A 610 -16.23 5.56 -13.34
CA ALA A 610 -14.95 5.15 -12.79
C ALA A 610 -13.98 6.34 -12.79
N PHE A 611 -13.16 6.47 -11.76
CA PHE A 611 -12.19 7.56 -11.62
C PHE A 611 -10.78 6.99 -11.64
N SER A 612 -9.92 7.60 -12.44
CA SER A 612 -8.47 7.38 -12.41
C SER A 612 -7.78 8.73 -12.26
N ASN A 613 -6.92 8.89 -11.26
CA ASN A 613 -6.28 10.15 -10.95
C ASN A 613 -4.81 10.01 -10.53
N SER A 614 -4.03 11.03 -10.87
CA SER A 614 -2.64 11.20 -10.45
C SER A 614 -2.56 12.37 -9.47
N ILE A 615 -2.18 12.09 -8.22
CA ILE A 615 -1.94 13.08 -7.18
C ILE A 615 -0.58 12.86 -6.53
N PHE A 616 0.46 13.31 -7.21
CA PHE A 616 1.82 13.22 -6.68
C PHE A 616 2.26 14.58 -6.12
N PRO A 617 2.85 14.66 -4.91
CA PRO A 617 3.35 15.91 -4.36
C PRO A 617 4.23 16.69 -5.34
N ARG A 618 3.99 18.00 -5.44
CA ARG A 618 4.75 18.93 -6.31
C ARG A 618 4.60 18.64 -7.82
N LYS A 619 3.59 17.89 -8.23
CA LYS A 619 3.19 17.68 -9.63
C LYS A 619 1.77 18.17 -9.88
N GLU A 620 1.45 18.47 -11.13
CA GLU A 620 0.09 18.79 -11.55
C GLU A 620 -0.87 17.62 -11.26
N TYR A 621 -2.13 17.95 -10.96
CA TYR A 621 -3.16 16.95 -10.75
C TYR A 621 -3.87 16.62 -12.06
N PHE A 622 -4.13 15.33 -12.27
CA PHE A 622 -4.87 14.84 -13.43
C PHE A 622 -5.97 13.87 -12.99
N LEU A 623 -7.11 13.92 -13.67
CA LEU A 623 -8.24 13.01 -13.45
C LEU A 623 -8.88 12.65 -14.79
N ALA A 624 -9.19 11.36 -14.96
CA ALA A 624 -10.12 10.84 -15.96
C ALA A 624 -11.32 10.23 -15.24
N ALA A 625 -12.50 10.82 -15.44
CA ALA A 625 -13.77 10.32 -14.93
C ALA A 625 -14.56 9.69 -16.08
N ARG A 626 -14.60 8.36 -16.14
CA ARG A 626 -15.10 7.57 -17.27
C ARG A 626 -16.49 7.03 -17.01
N SER A 627 -17.43 7.40 -17.88
CA SER A 627 -18.73 6.74 -18.01
C SER A 627 -18.68 5.71 -19.15
N ARG A 628 -19.82 5.10 -19.50
CA ARG A 628 -19.89 4.12 -20.59
C ARG A 628 -19.37 4.67 -21.92
N ASP A 629 -19.83 5.88 -22.27
CA ASP A 629 -19.67 6.46 -23.61
C ASP A 629 -18.82 7.75 -23.64
N TYR A 630 -18.62 8.38 -22.47
CA TYR A 630 -17.93 9.67 -22.35
C TYR A 630 -16.93 9.67 -21.18
N THR A 631 -15.94 10.55 -21.28
CA THR A 631 -14.94 10.79 -20.23
C THR A 631 -14.80 12.28 -19.97
N LEU A 632 -14.85 12.69 -18.70
CA LEU A 632 -14.39 14.01 -18.28
C LEU A 632 -12.91 13.92 -17.92
N CYS A 633 -12.09 14.70 -18.60
CA CYS A 633 -10.67 14.87 -18.32
C CYS A 633 -10.47 16.20 -17.57
N LEU A 634 -9.78 16.15 -16.44
CA LEU A 634 -9.46 17.33 -15.65
C LEU A 634 -7.94 17.42 -15.43
N GLU A 635 -7.42 18.64 -15.56
CA GLU A 635 -6.05 18.98 -15.21
C GLU A 635 -5.99 20.32 -14.45
N THR A 636 -5.03 20.45 -13.55
CA THR A 636 -4.78 21.70 -12.82
C THR A 636 -3.46 22.33 -13.27
N PRO A 637 -3.39 23.67 -13.45
CA PRO A 637 -2.11 24.35 -13.67
C PRO A 637 -1.29 24.46 -12.37
N ASN A 638 -1.94 24.33 -11.21
CA ASN A 638 -1.28 24.30 -9.91
C ASN A 638 -0.81 22.87 -9.57
N ILE A 639 0.30 22.77 -8.84
CA ILE A 639 0.83 21.51 -8.33
C ILE A 639 0.13 21.11 -7.02
N ALA A 640 0.02 19.80 -6.78
CA ALA A 640 -0.48 19.26 -5.53
C ALA A 640 0.46 19.59 -4.37
N SER A 641 -0.13 19.93 -3.21
CA SER A 641 0.61 20.14 -1.96
C SER A 641 1.27 18.84 -1.50
N VAL A 642 2.25 18.95 -0.58
CA VAL A 642 2.83 17.79 0.11
C VAL A 642 1.78 17.06 0.95
N SER A 643 0.72 17.75 1.36
CA SER A 643 -0.44 17.19 2.06
C SER A 643 -1.48 16.53 1.15
N GLY A 644 -1.25 16.47 -0.16
CA GLY A 644 -2.17 15.84 -1.10
C GLY A 644 -3.45 16.65 -1.34
N THR A 645 -3.36 17.98 -1.27
CA THR A 645 -4.47 18.90 -1.60
C THR A 645 -4.16 19.70 -2.86
N ILE A 646 -5.21 20.16 -3.53
CA ILE A 646 -5.14 20.86 -4.82
C ILE A 646 -6.08 22.07 -4.83
N ASP A 647 -5.61 23.18 -5.37
CA ASP A 647 -6.46 24.33 -5.66
C ASP A 647 -7.09 24.16 -7.06
N LEU A 648 -8.42 24.07 -7.08
CA LEU A 648 -9.22 23.81 -8.28
C LEU A 648 -9.72 25.08 -8.97
N GLN A 649 -9.41 26.28 -8.46
CA GLN A 649 -9.89 27.56 -9.03
C GLN A 649 -9.61 27.68 -10.54
N TYR A 650 -8.51 27.11 -11.00
CA TYR A 650 -8.05 27.15 -12.40
C TYR A 650 -8.09 25.79 -13.09
N ALA A 651 -8.81 24.81 -12.53
CA ALA A 651 -8.93 23.49 -13.14
C ALA A 651 -9.60 23.58 -14.51
N LYS A 652 -8.99 22.91 -15.50
CA LYS A 652 -9.55 22.75 -16.84
C LYS A 652 -10.27 21.42 -16.91
N ALA A 653 -11.59 21.44 -17.06
CA ALA A 653 -12.43 20.25 -17.14
C ALA A 653 -13.13 20.16 -18.51
N GLU A 654 -12.75 19.17 -19.31
CA GLU A 654 -13.22 18.96 -20.68
C GLU A 654 -13.82 17.57 -20.82
N ILE A 655 -14.88 17.43 -21.62
CA ILE A 655 -15.60 16.16 -21.80
C ILE A 655 -15.36 15.66 -23.23
N TYR A 656 -15.08 14.37 -23.39
CA TYR A 656 -14.77 13.72 -24.66
C TYR A 656 -15.63 12.47 -24.86
N PRO A 657 -15.93 12.04 -26.10
CA PRO A 657 -16.27 10.65 -26.36
C PRO A 657 -15.16 9.75 -25.85
N ARG A 658 -15.51 8.59 -25.28
CA ARG A 658 -14.55 7.66 -24.69
C ARG A 658 -13.51 7.11 -25.67
N ALA A 659 -13.84 7.03 -26.96
CA ALA A 659 -12.92 6.58 -28.00
C ALA A 659 -11.87 7.65 -28.41
N HIS A 660 -12.04 8.90 -27.95
CA HIS A 660 -11.26 10.07 -28.35
C HIS A 660 -10.82 10.89 -27.12
N GLU A 661 -10.47 10.21 -26.02
CA GLU A 661 -10.02 10.86 -24.77
C GLU A 661 -8.81 11.77 -25.04
N LYS A 662 -8.91 13.05 -24.65
CA LYS A 662 -7.85 14.07 -24.84
C LYS A 662 -7.40 14.28 -26.29
N GLU A 663 -8.18 13.81 -27.28
CA GLU A 663 -7.90 14.07 -28.69
C GLU A 663 -8.44 15.46 -29.08
N ALA A 664 -7.54 16.32 -29.58
CA ALA A 664 -7.89 17.68 -29.95
C ALA A 664 -8.97 17.72 -31.06
N GLY A 665 -10.01 18.52 -30.86
CA GLY A 665 -11.15 18.65 -31.77
C GLY A 665 -12.33 17.73 -31.45
N TYR A 666 -12.20 16.86 -30.45
CA TYR A 666 -13.28 15.99 -29.95
C TYR A 666 -13.87 16.47 -28.61
N GLU A 667 -13.47 17.66 -28.13
CA GLU A 667 -14.08 18.28 -26.96
C GLU A 667 -15.59 18.49 -27.18
N ILE A 668 -16.41 18.07 -26.21
CA ILE A 668 -17.86 18.24 -26.22
C ILE A 668 -18.26 19.25 -25.14
N ASP A 669 -18.89 20.33 -25.58
CA ASP A 669 -19.61 21.25 -24.71
C ASP A 669 -21.12 20.97 -24.76
N ASP A 670 -21.58 20.08 -23.87
CA ASP A 670 -22.99 19.70 -23.75
C ASP A 670 -23.51 19.91 -22.30
N PRO A 671 -24.59 20.68 -22.09
CA PRO A 671 -25.17 20.90 -20.76
C PRO A 671 -25.62 19.64 -20.01
N ALA A 672 -26.13 18.61 -20.70
CA ALA A 672 -26.55 17.36 -20.09
C ALA A 672 -25.34 16.54 -19.62
N LEU A 673 -24.25 16.52 -20.39
CA LEU A 673 -22.99 15.90 -19.95
C LEU A 673 -22.40 16.62 -18.74
N ARG A 674 -22.41 17.96 -18.70
CA ARG A 674 -22.00 18.72 -17.50
C ARG A 674 -22.87 18.40 -16.29
N ALA A 675 -24.19 18.31 -16.47
CA ALA A 675 -25.11 17.93 -15.40
C ALA A 675 -24.85 16.51 -14.85
N PHE A 676 -24.34 15.60 -15.68
CA PHE A 676 -23.92 14.27 -15.26
C PHE A 676 -22.57 14.30 -14.52
N PHE A 677 -21.54 14.89 -15.13
CA PHE A 677 -20.17 14.80 -14.65
C PHE A 677 -19.84 15.76 -13.52
N TYR A 678 -20.19 17.05 -13.61
CA TYR A 678 -19.69 18.06 -12.69
C TYR A 678 -20.03 17.76 -11.23
N PRO A 679 -21.28 17.41 -10.84
CA PRO A 679 -21.58 17.08 -9.46
C PRO A 679 -20.82 15.86 -8.94
N ARG A 680 -20.69 14.81 -9.77
CA ARG A 680 -20.00 13.56 -9.40
C ARG A 680 -18.50 13.77 -9.22
N VAL A 681 -17.89 14.53 -10.12
CA VAL A 681 -16.45 14.85 -10.05
C VAL A 681 -16.17 15.80 -8.89
N ARG A 682 -17.01 16.83 -8.67
CA ARG A 682 -16.87 17.72 -7.50
C ARG A 682 -16.94 16.95 -6.18
N GLU A 683 -17.87 15.99 -6.06
CA GLU A 683 -17.97 15.15 -4.87
C GLU A 683 -16.72 14.30 -4.65
N PHE A 684 -16.21 13.66 -5.72
CA PHE A 684 -14.95 12.92 -5.66
C PHE A 684 -13.76 13.79 -5.22
N LEU A 685 -13.71 15.06 -5.66
CA LEU A 685 -12.62 15.99 -5.35
C LEU A 685 -12.74 16.66 -3.98
N LYS A 686 -13.89 16.62 -3.33
CA LYS A 686 -14.17 17.35 -2.08
C LYS A 686 -13.14 17.10 -0.98
N GLY A 687 -12.64 15.86 -0.87
CA GLY A 687 -11.62 15.48 0.11
C GLY A 687 -10.22 16.03 -0.16
N ILE A 688 -9.92 16.53 -1.37
CA ILE A 688 -8.60 17.04 -1.74
C ILE A 688 -8.62 18.49 -2.24
N ALA A 689 -9.78 19.07 -2.49
CA ALA A 689 -9.91 20.47 -2.87
C ALA A 689 -9.52 21.36 -1.70
N SER A 690 -8.50 22.19 -1.86
CA SER A 690 -7.98 23.04 -0.78
C SER A 690 -8.76 24.34 -0.57
N ASN A 691 -9.70 24.67 -1.46
CA ASN A 691 -10.32 26.01 -1.51
C ASN A 691 -9.31 27.16 -1.69
N GLY A 692 -8.08 26.85 -2.14
CA GLY A 692 -6.96 27.78 -2.16
C GLY A 692 -6.45 28.16 -0.75
N GLU A 693 -6.81 27.39 0.28
CA GLU A 693 -6.32 27.53 1.65
C GLU A 693 -5.06 26.68 1.78
N ALA A 694 -3.98 27.28 2.30
CA ALA A 694 -2.73 26.58 2.50
C ALA A 694 -1.96 27.20 3.67
N PHE A 695 -1.47 26.34 4.57
CA PHE A 695 -0.43 26.73 5.51
C PHE A 695 0.90 26.89 4.77
N PRO A 696 1.77 27.82 5.18
CA PRO A 696 3.09 27.94 4.60
C PRO A 696 3.89 26.66 4.89
N PRO A 697 4.62 26.11 3.91
CA PRO A 697 5.48 24.96 4.17
C PRO A 697 6.56 25.35 5.19
N PRO A 698 7.07 24.38 5.99
CA PRO A 698 8.23 24.61 6.84
C PRO A 698 9.39 25.19 6.03
N LYS A 699 10.16 26.11 6.63
CA LYS A 699 11.37 26.64 5.99
C LYS A 699 12.36 25.49 5.82
N GLU A 700 12.58 25.09 4.58
CA GLU A 700 13.60 24.08 4.25
C GLU A 700 14.96 24.60 4.74
N SER A 701 15.70 23.75 5.46
CA SER A 701 17.08 24.08 5.75
C SER A 701 17.88 23.88 4.45
N ASN A 702 18.59 24.92 4.01
CA ASN A 702 19.56 24.78 2.92
C ASN A 702 20.75 23.99 3.46
N THR A 703 20.64 22.66 3.53
CA THR A 703 21.74 21.76 3.86
C THR A 703 22.21 21.03 2.63
#